data_AF-A0A7C4D2S7-F1
#
_entry.id   AF-A0A7C4D2S7-F1
#
_cell.length_a   1.000
_cell.length_b   1.000
_cell.length_c   1.000
_cell.angle_alpha   90.00
_cell.angle_beta   90.00
_cell.angle_gamma   90.00
#
_symmetry.space_group_name_H-M   'P 1'
#
loop_
_entity.id
_entity.type
_entity.pdbx_description
1 polymer ?
#
loop_
_entity_poly.entity_id
_entity_poly.type
_entity_poly.pdbx_seq_one_letter_code
_entity_poly.pdbx_strand_id
1 'polypeptide(L)'
;MRNSRLLSIMVVIILLASFLLTSASSKIMAQEPKILRRTIIYTLPYVVSFNPWASGNILLIEWMWGYLTVTPLFYFVTNKQIYIPALAKKATFNPEEMYAEIELWGDIYWVHGGELVRPVDARDVWTHYTIYWKIMRNYVPYLEEVEIVDDFTVRFYFSKVYRSWVLESPYADNPERKEFYNYTSFFYYYSVFSIFGWHLQITSPYEVFGRYAEMVKDIPADKVPEVFDLTQLQDEIRAVQVDAPWCNGPFWLDATTLTPAGMILRKNPGWRYANEIPWDEIRYTFVGSEEALISEIIQGNDLIGMPGFPVEMIAMIQEESEDIKVIYAWNFEVHGLVFNINRYPYNITEFRQALAMLIDRVESANAHPPLCVPYTDYPTSISSTVFFPDWIVENLRNWTYNPTEAYNLLERAGFYRGSDGYWRTPDGREVKIEFLITTAYGVIWQALGLNIISQLETHGIKGELVVVDLSVYWTRVGAGDYDVLVTWSASGYESLCMLPDGLWGMLYGVAPTAVMLNWTWPVPLPNGTTIYVCPNYEREIVVSAVPGTDKWMDAIAKVTWWYNYYLPTVSLWAVRRAFHFNIKEINIFDYLGEPVSWFEIAGSRFPYYDRSSAVFISWIYPTNYWIAFGLIQPPTRPQWPPTGPIKLPWELLPPEVQEGIFDIVEFLSIIEVPPQLLRLAKYLPMRTVTKTATVTTATTVTTATTVTTATTVTTATTVTREVPTMDIASVAGAGIVALIVGVAAGWFIGSRKKTA
;
A
#
# COMPACT_ATOMS: atom_id res chain seq x y z
N MET A 1 93.21 11.08 -4.27
CA MET A 1 92.31 12.00 -5.02
C MET A 1 91.18 11.33 -5.81
N ARG A 2 91.10 9.99 -5.89
CA ARG A 2 90.07 9.29 -6.68
C ARG A 2 88.79 8.92 -5.89
N ASN A 3 88.89 8.79 -4.56
CA ASN A 3 87.75 8.38 -3.72
C ASN A 3 86.86 9.55 -3.24
N SER A 4 87.36 10.79 -3.16
CA SER A 4 86.53 11.94 -2.74
C SER A 4 85.58 12.41 -3.86
N ARG A 5 85.98 12.32 -5.13
CA ARG A 5 85.11 12.67 -6.27
C ARG A 5 83.96 11.69 -6.47
N LEU A 6 84.16 10.40 -6.19
CA LEU A 6 83.10 9.38 -6.24
C LEU A 6 82.06 9.60 -5.14
N LEU A 7 82.49 10.00 -3.94
CA LEU A 7 81.58 10.30 -2.83
C LEU A 7 80.74 11.55 -3.12
N SER A 8 81.35 12.61 -3.67
CA SER A 8 80.62 13.83 -4.05
C SER A 8 79.62 13.61 -5.17
N ILE A 9 79.93 12.76 -6.15
CA ILE A 9 79.01 12.41 -7.24
C ILE A 9 77.84 11.56 -6.71
N MET A 10 78.10 10.62 -5.80
CA MET A 10 77.03 9.85 -5.13
C MET A 10 76.10 10.74 -4.29
N VAL A 11 76.64 11.70 -3.54
CA VAL A 11 75.82 12.62 -2.73
C VAL A 11 74.96 13.53 -3.62
N VAL A 12 75.49 13.99 -4.75
CA VAL A 12 74.73 14.78 -5.72
C VAL A 12 73.66 13.95 -6.44
N ILE A 13 73.93 12.68 -6.76
CA ILE A 13 72.93 11.76 -7.33
C ILE A 13 71.83 11.41 -6.31
N ILE A 14 72.17 11.24 -5.03
CA ILE A 14 71.19 10.99 -3.96
C ILE A 14 70.33 12.24 -3.71
N LEU A 15 70.91 13.45 -3.77
CA LEU A 15 70.18 14.71 -3.65
C LEU A 15 69.28 15.00 -4.87
N LEU A 16 69.74 14.68 -6.08
CA LEU A 16 68.91 14.77 -7.30
C LEU A 16 67.80 13.71 -7.32
N ALA A 17 68.06 12.50 -6.82
CA ALA A 17 67.05 11.46 -6.67
C ALA A 17 65.99 11.84 -5.60
N SER A 18 66.38 12.55 -4.53
CA SER A 18 65.43 13.04 -3.53
C SER A 18 64.63 14.27 -3.98
N PHE A 19 65.14 15.08 -4.93
CA PHE A 19 64.36 16.12 -5.61
C PHE A 19 63.42 15.58 -6.72
N LEU A 20 63.80 14.48 -7.38
CA LEU A 20 62.93 13.78 -8.35
C LEU A 20 61.87 12.90 -7.67
N LEU A 21 62.10 12.44 -6.43
CA LEU A 21 61.09 11.74 -5.62
C LEU A 21 60.10 12.68 -4.91
N THR A 22 60.39 13.98 -4.84
CA THR A 22 59.49 14.98 -4.22
C THR A 22 58.64 15.75 -5.23
N SER A 23 58.77 15.47 -6.54
CA SER A 23 57.97 16.09 -7.60
C SER A 23 56.98 15.13 -8.29
N ALA A 24 56.78 13.92 -7.75
CA ALA A 24 55.80 12.97 -8.29
C ALA A 24 55.06 12.21 -7.19
N SER A 25 54.23 12.93 -6.42
CA SER A 25 52.93 12.44 -5.95
C SER A 25 52.28 13.49 -5.04
N SER A 26 51.79 14.58 -5.62
CA SER A 26 50.49 15.08 -5.18
C SER A 26 49.44 14.08 -5.69
N LYS A 27 49.47 12.83 -5.19
CA LYS A 27 48.21 12.13 -5.00
C LYS A 27 47.51 13.00 -3.99
N ILE A 28 46.57 13.80 -4.46
CA ILE A 28 45.44 14.19 -3.63
C ILE A 28 45.08 12.89 -2.91
N MET A 29 45.35 12.81 -1.60
CA MET A 29 44.82 11.71 -0.81
C MET A 29 43.32 11.81 -1.05
N ALA A 30 42.79 10.95 -1.92
CA ALA A 30 41.36 10.85 -2.10
C ALA A 30 40.82 10.63 -0.71
N GLN A 31 40.05 11.60 -0.22
CA GLN A 31 39.40 11.48 1.07
C GLN A 31 38.67 10.15 1.06
N GLU A 32 38.81 9.35 2.14
CA GLU A 32 38.09 8.09 2.21
C GLU A 32 36.59 8.38 2.00
N PRO A 33 35.90 7.59 1.15
CA PRO A 33 34.51 7.86 0.81
C PRO A 33 33.69 7.84 2.09
N LYS A 34 32.78 8.80 2.22
CA LYS A 34 31.80 8.79 3.31
C LYS A 34 30.78 7.69 3.02
N ILE A 35 30.75 6.67 3.87
CA ILE A 35 29.97 5.45 3.65
C ILE A 35 28.76 5.43 4.57
N LEU A 36 27.59 5.22 3.98
CA LEU A 36 26.38 4.85 4.70
C LEU A 36 26.23 3.33 4.71
N ARG A 37 25.97 2.72 5.86
CA ARG A 37 25.80 1.25 5.98
C ARG A 37 24.34 0.87 6.09
N ARG A 38 23.96 -0.19 5.39
CA ARG A 38 22.63 -0.82 5.43
C ARG A 38 22.81 -2.32 5.53
N THR A 39 22.09 -2.99 6.41
CA THR A 39 22.11 -4.46 6.49
C THR A 39 20.69 -4.99 6.33
N ILE A 40 20.52 -6.05 5.54
CA ILE A 40 19.20 -6.60 5.25
C ILE A 40 19.20 -8.11 5.04
N ILE A 41 18.11 -8.75 5.45
CA ILE A 41 17.83 -10.14 5.09
C ILE A 41 17.39 -10.16 3.64
N TYR A 42 18.28 -10.59 2.76
CA TYR A 42 18.00 -10.65 1.33
C TYR A 42 18.79 -11.77 0.68
N THR A 43 18.13 -12.53 -0.19
CA THR A 43 18.77 -13.56 -1.01
C THR A 43 18.67 -13.13 -2.46
N LEU A 44 19.81 -13.01 -3.13
CA LEU A 44 19.83 -12.70 -4.56
C LEU A 44 19.08 -13.78 -5.35
N PRO A 45 18.28 -13.38 -6.36
CA PRO A 45 17.67 -14.34 -7.26
C PRO A 45 18.74 -15.11 -8.04
N TYR A 46 18.44 -16.35 -8.42
CA TYR A 46 19.34 -17.18 -9.23
C TYR A 46 19.71 -16.53 -10.56
N VAL A 47 18.78 -15.78 -11.15
CA VAL A 47 18.99 -14.98 -12.35
C VAL A 47 18.71 -13.53 -11.99
N VAL A 48 19.78 -12.73 -11.96
CA VAL A 48 19.68 -11.28 -11.76
C VAL A 48 19.35 -10.63 -13.09
N SER A 49 18.40 -9.69 -13.06
CA SER A 49 18.08 -8.82 -14.19
C SER A 49 18.09 -7.36 -13.76
N PHE A 50 18.52 -6.48 -14.66
CA PHE A 50 18.36 -5.02 -14.54
C PHE A 50 17.21 -4.49 -15.40
N ASN A 51 16.47 -5.38 -16.06
CA ASN A 51 15.27 -5.02 -16.79
C ASN A 51 14.11 -4.84 -15.78
N PRO A 52 13.51 -3.63 -15.66
CA PRO A 52 12.46 -3.36 -14.69
C PRO A 52 11.20 -4.21 -14.88
N TRP A 53 10.99 -4.77 -16.07
CA TRP A 53 9.82 -5.59 -16.38
C TRP A 53 10.02 -7.08 -16.08
N ALA A 54 11.27 -7.52 -15.88
CA ALA A 54 11.60 -8.93 -15.67
C ALA A 54 11.33 -9.38 -14.22
N SER A 55 10.96 -10.66 -14.03
CA SER A 55 10.70 -11.22 -12.70
C SER A 55 11.93 -11.30 -11.79
N GLY A 56 13.13 -11.35 -12.37
CA GLY A 56 14.42 -11.34 -11.66
C GLY A 56 15.01 -9.94 -11.43
N ASN A 57 14.21 -8.90 -11.65
CA ASN A 57 14.64 -7.52 -11.51
C ASN A 57 15.08 -7.20 -10.08
N ILE A 58 16.25 -6.58 -9.93
CA ILE A 58 16.74 -6.11 -8.63
C ILE A 58 16.74 -4.59 -8.48
N LEU A 59 16.32 -3.81 -9.49
CA LEU A 59 16.29 -2.35 -9.39
C LEU A 59 15.07 -1.79 -8.66
N LEU A 60 13.94 -2.50 -8.70
CA LEU A 60 12.65 -2.00 -8.18
C LEU A 60 12.29 -2.62 -6.83
N ILE A 61 13.29 -2.84 -5.98
CA ILE A 61 13.03 -3.29 -4.62
C ILE A 61 12.70 -2.07 -3.76
N GLU A 62 11.46 -1.60 -3.91
CA GLU A 62 10.94 -0.31 -3.41
C GLU A 62 11.18 -0.10 -1.92
N TRP A 63 10.88 -1.11 -1.09
CA TRP A 63 11.07 -1.05 0.37
C TRP A 63 12.53 -0.98 0.82
N MET A 64 13.48 -1.19 -0.11
CA MET A 64 14.91 -1.31 0.17
C MET A 64 15.67 -0.15 -0.47
N TRP A 65 16.18 -0.35 -1.69
CA TRP A 65 16.99 0.63 -2.41
C TRP A 65 16.30 1.21 -3.65
N GLY A 66 15.12 0.72 -4.04
CA GLY A 66 14.45 1.12 -5.29
C GLY A 66 14.36 2.64 -5.44
N TYR A 67 13.83 3.33 -4.43
CA TYR A 67 13.70 4.81 -4.39
C TYR A 67 15.04 5.58 -4.41
N LEU A 68 16.15 4.92 -4.07
CA LEU A 68 17.48 5.53 -4.15
C LEU A 68 18.06 5.42 -5.56
N THR A 69 17.67 4.38 -6.32
CA THR A 69 18.21 4.08 -7.65
C THR A 69 17.36 4.66 -8.79
N VAL A 70 16.04 4.67 -8.62
CA VAL A 70 15.09 5.20 -9.59
C VAL A 70 13.99 5.98 -8.88
N THR A 71 13.49 7.04 -9.48
CA THR A 71 12.66 8.04 -8.81
C THR A 71 11.32 8.21 -9.54
N PRO A 72 10.20 8.45 -8.82
CA PRO A 72 8.92 8.79 -9.45
C PRO A 72 8.89 10.23 -9.97
N LEU A 73 7.82 10.60 -10.68
CA LEU A 73 7.59 11.99 -11.08
C LEU A 73 7.40 12.90 -9.86
N PHE A 74 6.54 12.47 -8.94
CA PHE A 74 6.25 13.14 -7.67
C PHE A 74 6.23 12.12 -6.55
N TYR A 75 6.52 12.58 -5.34
CA TYR A 75 6.41 11.81 -4.11
C TYR A 75 5.12 12.16 -3.37
N PHE A 76 4.31 11.17 -3.01
CA PHE A 76 3.04 11.41 -2.33
C PHE A 76 3.18 11.35 -0.81
N VAL A 77 2.79 12.43 -0.14
CA VAL A 77 2.70 12.53 1.32
C VAL A 77 1.24 12.38 1.73
N THR A 78 0.95 11.19 2.20
CA THR A 78 -0.38 10.58 2.31
C THR A 78 -1.20 11.30 3.38
N ASN A 79 -0.60 11.56 4.54
CA ASN A 79 -1.19 12.24 5.68
C ASN A 79 -1.51 13.73 5.47
N LYS A 80 -1.02 14.30 4.37
CA LYS A 80 -1.30 15.68 3.96
C LYS A 80 -1.97 15.78 2.60
N GLN A 81 -2.13 14.67 1.88
CA GLN A 81 -2.69 14.63 0.54
C GLN A 81 -1.91 15.46 -0.50
N ILE A 82 -0.63 15.71 -0.24
CA ILE A 82 0.24 16.55 -1.10
C ILE A 82 1.20 15.70 -1.92
N TYR A 83 1.55 16.21 -3.10
CA TYR A 83 2.56 15.70 -3.99
C TYR A 83 3.78 16.63 -3.97
N ILE A 84 4.96 16.05 -3.79
CA ILE A 84 6.24 16.76 -3.74
C ILE A 84 7.02 16.48 -5.04
N PRO A 85 7.55 17.51 -5.73
CA PRO A 85 8.37 17.33 -6.93
C PRO A 85 9.54 16.37 -6.74
N ALA A 86 9.73 15.44 -7.68
CA ALA A 86 10.86 14.52 -7.70
C ALA A 86 11.58 14.60 -9.05
N LEU A 87 11.28 13.72 -10.02
CA LEU A 87 11.77 13.89 -11.40
C LEU A 87 11.04 15.04 -12.12
N ALA A 88 9.77 15.25 -11.80
CA ALA A 88 9.00 16.39 -12.28
C ALA A 88 9.23 17.60 -11.38
N LYS A 89 9.23 18.80 -11.98
CA LYS A 89 9.26 20.08 -11.25
C LYS A 89 7.86 20.61 -10.95
N LYS A 90 6.89 20.33 -11.83
CA LYS A 90 5.56 20.93 -11.76
C LYS A 90 4.54 20.10 -12.51
N ALA A 91 3.32 20.08 -11.99
CA ALA A 91 2.15 19.58 -12.68
C ALA A 91 1.14 20.72 -12.86
N THR A 92 0.44 20.75 -13.99
CA THR A 92 -0.76 21.57 -14.18
C THR A 92 -1.87 20.74 -14.81
N PHE A 93 -3.12 21.17 -14.64
CA PHE A 93 -4.26 20.55 -15.30
C PHE A 93 -4.93 21.54 -16.24
N ASN A 94 -5.24 21.10 -17.46
CA ASN A 94 -6.06 21.85 -18.39
C ASN A 94 -7.47 21.24 -18.41
N PRO A 95 -8.48 21.89 -17.81
CA PRO A 95 -9.84 21.37 -17.75
C PRO A 95 -10.59 21.48 -19.07
N GLU A 96 -10.18 22.34 -20.00
CA GLU A 96 -10.83 22.50 -21.30
C GLU A 96 -10.50 21.35 -22.24
N GLU A 97 -9.23 20.96 -22.29
CA GLU A 97 -8.73 19.88 -23.13
C GLU A 97 -8.60 18.54 -22.38
N MET A 98 -8.81 18.54 -21.06
CA MET A 98 -8.73 17.37 -20.18
C MET A 98 -7.37 16.66 -20.18
N TYR A 99 -6.30 17.42 -19.98
CA TYR A 99 -4.97 16.83 -19.79
C TYR A 99 -4.27 17.31 -18.52
N ALA A 100 -3.45 16.44 -17.95
CA ALA A 100 -2.43 16.84 -16.99
C ALA A 100 -1.10 17.06 -17.73
N GLU A 101 -0.50 18.24 -17.57
CA GLU A 101 0.82 18.57 -18.12
C GLU A 101 1.85 18.48 -17.02
N ILE A 102 2.90 17.69 -17.28
CA ILE A 102 4.01 17.48 -16.36
C ILE A 102 5.25 18.08 -16.98
N GLU A 103 5.86 19.01 -16.26
CA GLU A 103 7.14 19.60 -16.62
C GLU A 103 8.24 18.91 -15.79
N LEU A 104 9.33 18.49 -16.44
CA LEU A 104 10.47 17.80 -15.85
C LEU A 104 11.60 18.77 -15.49
N TRP A 105 12.45 18.35 -14.55
CA TRP A 105 13.75 18.99 -14.36
C TRP A 105 14.68 18.64 -15.53
N GLY A 106 15.30 19.65 -16.14
CA GLY A 106 16.25 19.43 -17.25
C GLY A 106 17.65 18.99 -16.82
N ASP A 107 17.90 18.88 -15.51
CA ASP A 107 19.22 18.65 -14.92
C ASP A 107 19.32 17.39 -14.05
N ILE A 108 18.36 16.47 -14.17
CA ILE A 108 18.45 15.13 -13.59
C ILE A 108 18.84 14.13 -14.68
N TYR A 109 19.88 13.33 -14.46
CA TYR A 109 20.47 12.48 -15.48
C TYR A 109 20.31 10.99 -15.20
N TRP A 110 20.19 10.22 -16.29
CA TRP A 110 20.45 8.79 -16.28
C TRP A 110 21.93 8.50 -16.06
N VAL A 111 22.19 7.59 -15.13
CA VAL A 111 23.46 6.89 -14.96
C VAL A 111 23.33 5.47 -15.47
N HIS A 112 24.26 5.06 -16.32
CA HIS A 112 24.37 3.69 -16.82
C HIS A 112 25.83 3.24 -16.74
N GLY A 113 26.07 2.12 -16.05
CA GLY A 113 27.45 1.63 -15.85
C GLY A 113 28.39 2.60 -15.12
N GLY A 114 27.84 3.55 -14.36
CA GLY A 114 28.59 4.60 -13.66
C GLY A 114 28.89 5.85 -14.47
N GLU A 115 28.44 5.91 -15.72
CA GLU A 115 28.59 7.08 -16.59
C GLU A 115 27.27 7.87 -16.69
N LEU A 116 27.37 9.20 -16.69
CA LEU A 116 26.26 10.07 -17.02
C LEU A 116 25.97 9.97 -18.51
N VAL A 117 24.76 9.57 -18.87
CA VAL A 117 24.38 9.36 -20.27
C VAL A 117 23.73 10.60 -20.85
N ARG A 118 22.59 11.00 -20.29
CA ARG A 118 21.80 12.17 -20.70
C ARG A 118 20.77 12.54 -19.63
N PRO A 119 20.15 13.73 -19.70
CA PRO A 119 18.99 14.05 -18.87
C PRO A 119 17.86 13.03 -19.03
N VAL A 120 17.13 12.78 -17.95
CA VAL A 120 15.80 12.17 -18.00
C VAL A 120 14.87 13.15 -18.70
N ASP A 121 14.15 12.69 -19.71
CA ASP A 121 13.38 13.56 -20.58
C ASP A 121 11.97 13.00 -20.83
N ALA A 122 11.12 13.75 -21.54
CA ALA A 122 9.74 13.39 -21.78
C ALA A 122 9.58 12.04 -22.51
N ARG A 123 10.58 11.61 -23.28
CA ARG A 123 10.56 10.33 -24.01
C ARG A 123 10.62 9.15 -23.06
N ASP A 124 11.30 9.30 -21.92
CA ASP A 124 11.37 8.25 -20.89
C ASP A 124 10.04 8.06 -20.18
N VAL A 125 9.40 9.18 -19.81
CA VAL A 125 8.07 9.17 -19.19
C VAL A 125 7.06 8.57 -20.14
N TRP A 126 7.05 9.03 -21.39
CA TRP A 126 6.20 8.50 -22.45
C TRP A 126 6.41 7.00 -22.68
N THR A 127 7.66 6.54 -22.75
CA THR A 127 7.99 5.12 -22.94
C THR A 127 7.46 4.29 -21.79
N HIS A 128 7.75 4.71 -20.55
CA HIS A 128 7.33 3.99 -19.35
C HIS A 128 5.81 3.86 -19.30
N TYR A 129 5.07 4.96 -19.43
CA TYR A 129 3.61 4.94 -19.36
C TYR A 129 2.97 4.21 -20.53
N THR A 130 3.49 4.35 -21.75
CA THR A 130 2.95 3.64 -22.91
C THR A 130 3.08 2.12 -22.74
N ILE A 131 4.22 1.62 -22.26
CA ILE A 131 4.41 0.20 -21.97
C ILE A 131 3.52 -0.23 -20.79
N TYR A 132 3.54 0.53 -19.70
CA TYR A 132 2.77 0.25 -18.48
C TYR A 132 1.27 0.08 -18.78
N TRP A 133 0.70 1.05 -19.50
CA TRP A 133 -0.72 1.12 -19.79
C TRP A 133 -1.14 0.23 -20.96
N LYS A 134 -0.51 0.39 -22.15
CA LYS A 134 -0.97 -0.29 -23.37
C LYS A 134 -0.54 -1.75 -23.43
N ILE A 135 0.67 -2.08 -23.01
CA ILE A 135 1.27 -3.42 -23.20
C ILE A 135 1.14 -4.27 -21.94
N MET A 136 1.56 -3.77 -20.78
CA MET A 136 1.50 -4.51 -19.52
C MET A 136 0.08 -4.57 -18.93
N ARG A 137 -0.86 -3.79 -19.51
CA ARG A 137 -2.28 -3.72 -19.09
C ARG A 137 -2.46 -3.30 -17.64
N ASN A 138 -1.50 -2.56 -17.09
CA ASN A 138 -1.73 -1.91 -15.81
C ASN A 138 -2.74 -0.79 -16.03
N TYR A 139 -3.85 -0.89 -15.32
CA TYR A 139 -5.04 -0.11 -15.61
C TYR A 139 -4.87 1.35 -15.18
N VAL A 140 -4.81 2.25 -16.17
CA VAL A 140 -4.94 3.70 -15.99
C VAL A 140 -6.31 4.08 -16.59
N PRO A 141 -7.36 4.24 -15.76
CA PRO A 141 -8.71 4.50 -16.25
C PRO A 141 -8.74 5.71 -17.18
N TYR A 142 -9.43 5.61 -18.32
CA TYR A 142 -9.74 6.76 -19.19
C TYR A 142 -8.56 7.57 -19.73
N LEU A 143 -7.30 7.10 -19.58
CA LEU A 143 -6.16 7.66 -20.29
C LEU A 143 -6.37 7.37 -21.80
N GLU A 144 -6.26 8.39 -22.63
CA GLU A 144 -6.40 8.28 -24.09
C GLU A 144 -5.06 8.37 -24.79
N GLU A 145 -4.20 9.29 -24.33
CA GLU A 145 -2.93 9.57 -24.97
C GLU A 145 -1.91 10.09 -23.95
N VAL A 146 -0.64 9.76 -24.21
CA VAL A 146 0.51 10.40 -23.59
C VAL A 146 1.27 11.09 -24.72
N GLU A 147 1.32 12.42 -24.69
CA GLU A 147 1.93 13.25 -25.72
C GLU A 147 3.26 13.81 -25.20
N ILE A 148 4.30 13.73 -26.03
CA ILE A 148 5.56 14.46 -25.81
C ILE A 148 5.39 15.85 -26.46
N VAL A 149 5.37 16.90 -25.64
CA VAL A 149 5.20 18.29 -26.11
C VAL A 149 6.55 18.88 -26.53
N ASP A 150 7.56 18.68 -25.67
CA ASP A 150 8.97 19.02 -25.91
C ASP A 150 9.87 18.10 -25.07
N ASP A 151 11.17 18.38 -25.06
CA ASP A 151 12.16 17.55 -24.36
C ASP A 151 11.83 17.34 -22.87
N PHE A 152 11.19 18.29 -22.19
CA PHE A 152 10.94 18.21 -20.74
C PHE A 152 9.47 18.39 -20.38
N THR A 153 8.56 18.27 -21.33
CA THR A 153 7.13 18.45 -21.10
C THR A 153 6.34 17.29 -21.71
N VAL A 154 5.51 16.65 -20.89
CA VAL A 154 4.63 15.55 -21.30
C VAL A 154 3.19 15.84 -20.88
N ARG A 155 2.22 15.49 -21.72
CA ARG A 155 0.79 15.62 -21.44
C ARG A 155 0.13 14.27 -21.37
N PHE A 156 -0.72 14.08 -20.37
CA PHE A 156 -1.59 12.92 -20.22
C PHE A 156 -3.01 13.35 -20.52
N TYR A 157 -3.53 12.94 -21.68
CA TYR A 157 -4.89 13.24 -22.11
C TYR A 157 -5.86 12.22 -21.57
N PHE A 158 -6.95 12.70 -20.97
CA PHE A 158 -8.01 11.88 -20.42
C PHE A 158 -9.30 12.09 -21.19
N SER A 159 -10.02 10.99 -21.45
CA SER A 159 -11.31 11.07 -22.12
C SER A 159 -12.27 11.95 -21.32
N LYS A 160 -13.04 12.81 -21.98
CA LYS A 160 -14.23 13.44 -21.38
C LYS A 160 -15.28 12.35 -21.15
N VAL A 161 -15.38 11.87 -19.92
CA VAL A 161 -16.25 10.76 -19.57
C VAL A 161 -17.68 11.27 -19.38
N TYR A 162 -18.45 11.49 -20.44
CA TYR A 162 -19.90 11.74 -20.35
C TYR A 162 -20.66 10.44 -20.06
N ARG A 163 -20.39 9.83 -18.91
CA ARG A 163 -20.99 8.57 -18.53
C ARG A 163 -22.21 8.83 -17.68
N SER A 164 -23.37 8.48 -18.22
CA SER A 164 -24.59 8.36 -17.44
C SER A 164 -24.63 6.99 -16.81
N TRP A 165 -24.36 6.92 -15.51
CA TRP A 165 -24.63 5.74 -14.71
C TRP A 165 -26.11 5.71 -14.40
N VAL A 166 -26.81 4.81 -15.06
CA VAL A 166 -28.23 4.56 -14.84
C VAL A 166 -28.35 3.24 -14.09
N LEU A 167 -28.98 3.29 -12.93
CA LEU A 167 -29.19 2.12 -12.10
C LEU A 167 -30.63 2.10 -11.60
N GLU A 168 -31.37 1.07 -11.98
CA GLU A 168 -32.61 0.72 -11.32
C GLU A 168 -32.25 -0.09 -10.06
N SER A 169 -32.41 0.52 -8.90
CA SER A 169 -31.96 0.02 -7.61
C SER A 169 -33.14 -0.39 -6.74
N PRO A 170 -33.34 -1.70 -6.46
CA PRO A 170 -34.33 -2.15 -5.49
C PRO A 170 -34.04 -1.61 -4.10
N TYR A 171 -35.07 -1.34 -3.31
CA TYR A 171 -34.90 -1.03 -1.89
C TYR A 171 -34.59 -2.31 -1.10
N ALA A 172 -33.60 -2.26 -0.21
CA ALA A 172 -33.17 -3.43 0.54
C ALA A 172 -34.22 -3.93 1.54
N ASP A 173 -35.05 -3.03 2.08
CA ASP A 173 -36.16 -3.33 2.99
C ASP A 173 -37.48 -3.63 2.26
N ASN A 174 -37.57 -3.30 0.96
CA ASN A 174 -38.70 -3.64 0.11
C ASN A 174 -38.27 -3.75 -1.37
N PRO A 175 -37.79 -4.92 -1.81
CA PRO A 175 -37.24 -5.09 -3.16
C PRO A 175 -38.24 -4.87 -4.31
N GLU A 176 -39.55 -4.89 -4.04
CA GLU A 176 -40.58 -4.55 -5.04
C GLU A 176 -40.58 -3.04 -5.35
N ARG A 177 -40.19 -2.20 -4.39
CA ARG A 177 -39.95 -0.78 -4.59
C ARG A 177 -38.57 -0.61 -5.22
N LYS A 178 -38.50 0.21 -6.27
CA LYS A 178 -37.24 0.54 -6.96
C LYS A 178 -37.05 2.05 -7.03
N GLU A 179 -35.81 2.48 -6.82
CA GLU A 179 -35.33 3.83 -7.07
C GLU A 179 -34.57 3.85 -8.39
N PHE A 180 -34.67 4.96 -9.13
CA PHE A 180 -33.94 5.10 -10.38
C PHE A 180 -32.86 6.15 -10.24
N TYR A 181 -31.62 5.69 -10.14
CA TYR A 181 -30.47 6.56 -10.07
C TYR A 181 -30.00 6.90 -11.47
N ASN A 182 -29.70 8.18 -11.68
CA ASN A 182 -29.00 8.64 -12.87
C ASN A 182 -27.94 9.66 -12.48
N TYR A 183 -26.69 9.34 -12.78
CA TYR A 183 -25.58 10.25 -12.61
C TYR A 183 -24.78 10.35 -13.89
N THR A 184 -24.70 11.54 -14.46
CA THR A 184 -23.77 11.85 -15.53
C THR A 184 -22.53 12.52 -14.95
N SER A 185 -21.37 11.86 -15.03
CA SER A 185 -20.09 12.53 -14.85
C SER A 185 -19.61 13.11 -16.19
N PHE A 186 -18.59 13.96 -16.15
CA PHE A 186 -17.78 14.38 -17.31
C PHE A 186 -16.27 14.17 -17.08
N PHE A 187 -15.93 13.68 -15.89
CA PHE A 187 -14.58 13.54 -15.37
C PHE A 187 -14.45 12.21 -14.62
N TYR A 188 -13.23 11.72 -14.49
CA TYR A 188 -12.93 10.60 -13.60
C TYR A 188 -11.64 10.93 -12.85
N TYR A 189 -11.76 11.52 -11.66
CA TYR A 189 -10.60 12.07 -10.94
C TYR A 189 -9.55 11.00 -10.61
N TYR A 190 -10.02 9.78 -10.34
CA TYR A 190 -9.15 8.68 -9.97
C TYR A 190 -8.23 8.24 -11.14
N SER A 191 -8.54 8.66 -12.39
CA SER A 191 -7.62 8.55 -13.55
C SER A 191 -6.37 9.40 -13.34
N VAL A 192 -6.56 10.65 -12.92
CA VAL A 192 -5.46 11.58 -12.67
C VAL A 192 -4.67 11.11 -11.46
N PHE A 193 -5.34 10.62 -10.42
CA PHE A 193 -4.65 10.00 -9.28
C PHE A 193 -3.77 8.83 -9.71
N SER A 194 -4.21 8.01 -10.68
CA SER A 194 -3.44 6.84 -11.13
C SER A 194 -2.15 7.18 -11.89
N ILE A 195 -1.99 8.37 -12.48
CA ILE A 195 -0.70 8.81 -13.06
C ILE A 195 0.24 9.43 -12.00
N PHE A 196 -0.28 9.71 -10.80
CA PHE A 196 0.49 10.14 -9.64
C PHE A 196 0.52 9.04 -8.56
N GLY A 197 0.26 7.78 -8.95
CA GLY A 197 0.12 6.66 -8.03
C GLY A 197 1.38 6.39 -7.20
N TRP A 198 1.18 5.67 -6.10
CA TRP A 198 2.16 5.44 -5.02
C TRP A 198 3.46 4.73 -5.43
N HIS A 199 3.54 4.16 -6.63
CA HIS A 199 4.61 3.24 -7.05
C HIS A 199 4.93 3.37 -8.56
N LEU A 200 4.99 4.61 -9.08
CA LEU A 200 5.27 4.88 -10.50
C LEU A 200 6.64 5.54 -10.69
N GLN A 201 7.69 4.78 -10.40
CA GLN A 201 9.07 5.16 -10.74
C GLN A 201 9.25 5.17 -12.26
N ILE A 202 9.97 6.15 -12.80
CA ILE A 202 10.31 6.16 -14.23
C ILE A 202 11.53 5.28 -14.44
N THR A 203 11.31 4.11 -15.04
CA THR A 203 12.31 3.01 -15.07
C THR A 203 12.69 2.57 -16.47
N SER A 204 11.99 3.08 -17.49
CA SER A 204 12.10 2.59 -18.87
C SER A 204 12.78 3.64 -19.75
N PRO A 205 14.13 3.67 -19.81
CA PRO A 205 14.85 4.59 -20.68
C PRO A 205 14.46 4.36 -22.14
N TYR A 206 14.24 5.46 -22.87
CA TYR A 206 13.79 5.42 -24.27
C TYR A 206 14.72 4.61 -25.18
N GLU A 207 16.04 4.65 -24.98
CA GLU A 207 17.02 3.94 -25.80
C GLU A 207 16.86 2.42 -25.74
N VAL A 208 16.36 1.90 -24.61
CA VAL A 208 16.23 0.47 -24.37
C VAL A 208 14.82 0.00 -24.73
N PHE A 209 13.81 0.74 -24.30
CA PHE A 209 12.42 0.30 -24.35
C PHE A 209 11.55 1.08 -25.34
N GLY A 210 12.00 2.23 -25.84
CA GLY A 210 11.23 3.13 -26.69
C GLY A 210 10.67 2.45 -27.94
N ARG A 211 11.43 1.53 -28.54
CA ARG A 211 10.96 0.75 -29.71
C ARG A 211 9.64 0.03 -29.48
N TYR A 212 9.37 -0.45 -28.25
CA TYR A 212 8.14 -1.17 -27.92
C TYR A 212 6.98 -0.21 -27.72
N ALA A 213 7.23 0.97 -27.13
CA ALA A 213 6.24 2.03 -27.05
C ALA A 213 5.86 2.54 -28.46
N GLU A 214 6.84 2.72 -29.35
CA GLU A 214 6.63 3.14 -30.74
C GLU A 214 5.77 2.14 -31.53
N MET A 215 5.87 0.82 -31.26
CA MET A 215 5.03 -0.21 -31.91
C MET A 215 3.53 -0.02 -31.66
N VAL A 216 3.15 0.57 -30.52
CA VAL A 216 1.75 0.68 -30.08
C VAL A 216 1.28 2.14 -29.96
N LYS A 217 2.10 3.12 -30.33
CA LYS A 217 1.81 4.53 -30.09
C LYS A 217 0.49 4.99 -30.71
N ASP A 218 0.25 4.61 -31.97
CA ASP A 218 -0.91 5.03 -32.77
C ASP A 218 -2.11 4.07 -32.61
N ILE A 219 -2.00 3.09 -31.70
CA ILE A 219 -3.02 2.05 -31.50
C ILE A 219 -3.74 2.32 -30.16
N PRO A 220 -5.08 2.45 -30.15
CA PRO A 220 -5.85 2.51 -28.90
C PRO A 220 -5.56 1.31 -28.01
N ALA A 221 -5.48 1.50 -26.69
CA ALA A 221 -5.05 0.44 -25.76
C ALA A 221 -5.91 -0.84 -25.85
N ASP A 222 -7.22 -0.71 -25.99
CA ASP A 222 -8.16 -1.83 -26.16
C ASP A 222 -7.98 -2.57 -27.50
N LYS A 223 -7.37 -1.93 -28.50
CA LYS A 223 -7.11 -2.49 -29.84
C LYS A 223 -5.74 -3.11 -30.00
N VAL A 224 -4.82 -2.91 -29.05
CA VAL A 224 -3.49 -3.55 -29.08
C VAL A 224 -3.58 -5.07 -29.23
N PRO A 225 -4.45 -5.81 -28.51
CA PRO A 225 -4.57 -7.26 -28.67
C PRO A 225 -5.14 -7.73 -30.01
N GLU A 226 -5.74 -6.83 -30.81
CA GLU A 226 -6.22 -7.14 -32.16
C GLU A 226 -5.08 -7.10 -33.20
N VAL A 227 -3.98 -6.39 -32.88
CA VAL A 227 -2.83 -6.19 -33.77
C VAL A 227 -1.62 -7.05 -33.36
N PHE A 228 -1.41 -7.24 -32.05
CA PHE A 228 -0.28 -7.98 -31.50
C PHE A 228 -0.71 -9.14 -30.61
N ASP A 229 0.06 -10.23 -30.62
CA ASP A 229 0.03 -11.19 -29.53
C ASP A 229 0.61 -10.51 -28.28
N LEU A 230 -0.29 -10.12 -27.38
CA LEU A 230 0.06 -9.33 -26.21
C LEU A 230 0.95 -10.10 -25.24
N THR A 231 0.72 -11.40 -25.08
CA THR A 231 1.54 -12.24 -24.20
C THR A 231 2.95 -12.35 -24.76
N GLN A 232 3.09 -12.58 -26.06
CA GLN A 232 4.39 -12.58 -26.72
C GLN A 232 5.11 -11.24 -26.57
N LEU A 233 4.43 -10.11 -26.82
CA LEU A 233 5.03 -8.78 -26.71
C LEU A 233 5.49 -8.47 -25.28
N GLN A 234 4.69 -8.84 -24.28
CA GLN A 234 5.09 -8.72 -22.88
C GLN A 234 6.31 -9.58 -22.57
N ASP A 235 6.35 -10.82 -23.05
CA ASP A 235 7.49 -11.73 -22.83
C ASP A 235 8.76 -11.23 -23.54
N GLU A 236 8.65 -10.64 -24.72
CA GLU A 236 9.77 -9.99 -25.41
C GLU A 236 10.33 -8.82 -24.61
N ILE A 237 9.46 -7.97 -24.03
CA ILE A 237 9.88 -6.86 -23.17
C ILE A 237 10.55 -7.40 -21.91
N ARG A 238 9.99 -8.44 -21.27
CA ARG A 238 10.57 -9.09 -20.08
C ARG A 238 11.91 -9.76 -20.37
N ALA A 239 12.14 -10.18 -21.62
CA ALA A 239 13.37 -10.84 -22.05
C ALA A 239 14.49 -9.88 -22.47
N VAL A 240 14.22 -8.57 -22.60
CA VAL A 240 15.25 -7.56 -22.93
C VAL A 240 16.42 -7.68 -21.95
N GLN A 241 17.60 -7.90 -22.50
CA GLN A 241 18.84 -7.98 -21.74
C GLN A 241 19.38 -6.57 -21.52
N VAL A 242 19.51 -6.21 -20.24
CA VAL A 242 20.10 -4.94 -19.80
C VAL A 242 21.36 -5.31 -19.03
N ASP A 243 22.51 -4.97 -19.60
CA ASP A 243 23.85 -5.37 -19.15
C ASP A 243 24.33 -4.61 -17.90
N ALA A 244 23.93 -3.35 -17.78
CA ALA A 244 24.14 -2.54 -16.59
C ALA A 244 22.88 -1.74 -16.23
N PRO A 245 22.67 -1.45 -14.93
CA PRO A 245 21.46 -0.78 -14.48
C PRO A 245 21.37 0.64 -15.03
N TRP A 246 20.14 1.07 -15.32
CA TRP A 246 19.80 2.46 -15.60
C TRP A 246 19.19 3.07 -14.35
N CYS A 247 19.85 4.08 -13.81
CA CYS A 247 19.45 4.75 -12.56
C CYS A 247 19.27 6.25 -12.81
N ASN A 248 18.21 6.84 -12.24
CA ASN A 248 17.97 8.29 -12.28
C ASN A 248 17.78 8.91 -10.88
N GLY A 249 17.89 8.09 -9.84
CA GLY A 249 17.79 8.53 -8.45
C GLY A 249 19.09 9.11 -7.88
N PRO A 250 19.09 9.47 -6.58
CA PRO A 250 20.25 10.06 -5.89
C PRO A 250 21.49 9.16 -5.83
N PHE A 251 21.31 7.84 -5.99
CA PHE A 251 22.38 6.86 -6.06
C PHE A 251 22.17 5.94 -7.27
N TRP A 252 23.23 5.27 -7.72
CA TRP A 252 23.16 4.26 -8.77
C TRP A 252 23.79 2.96 -8.29
N LEU A 253 23.25 1.82 -8.75
CA LEU A 253 23.74 0.50 -8.37
C LEU A 253 25.05 0.16 -9.12
N ASP A 254 26.14 -0.04 -8.40
CA ASP A 254 27.38 -0.56 -8.98
C ASP A 254 27.28 -2.08 -9.15
N ALA A 255 26.81 -2.50 -10.32
CA ALA A 255 26.62 -3.91 -10.67
C ALA A 255 27.89 -4.75 -10.52
N THR A 256 29.09 -4.15 -10.60
CA THR A 256 30.36 -4.89 -10.43
C THR A 256 30.61 -5.33 -8.99
N THR A 257 29.91 -4.72 -8.03
CA THR A 257 30.00 -5.01 -6.59
C THR A 257 28.94 -6.00 -6.11
N LEU A 258 28.01 -6.38 -6.99
CA LEU A 258 26.90 -7.25 -6.64
C LEU A 258 27.38 -8.68 -6.34
N THR A 259 27.17 -9.12 -5.11
CA THR A 259 27.49 -10.48 -4.67
C THR A 259 26.40 -11.01 -3.75
N PRO A 260 26.34 -12.33 -3.48
CA PRO A 260 25.44 -12.87 -2.46
C PRO A 260 25.62 -12.28 -1.06
N ALA A 261 26.74 -11.60 -0.78
CA ALA A 261 27.01 -10.96 0.51
C ALA A 261 26.59 -9.48 0.56
N GLY A 262 26.27 -8.84 -0.57
CA GLY A 262 25.95 -7.42 -0.60
C GLY A 262 26.11 -6.73 -1.94
N MET A 263 25.95 -5.41 -1.91
CA MET A 263 26.12 -4.51 -3.05
C MET A 263 26.51 -3.09 -2.59
N ILE A 264 27.00 -2.27 -3.53
CA ILE A 264 27.28 -0.86 -3.30
C ILE A 264 26.40 -0.01 -4.23
N LEU A 265 25.73 1.00 -3.65
CA LEU A 265 25.16 2.11 -4.40
C LEU A 265 26.11 3.29 -4.31
N ARG A 266 26.40 3.95 -5.42
CA ARG A 266 27.29 5.12 -5.47
C ARG A 266 26.47 6.37 -5.73
N LYS A 267 26.88 7.50 -5.15
CA LYS A 267 26.21 8.80 -5.37
C LYS A 267 26.11 9.08 -6.87
N ASN A 268 24.94 9.48 -7.32
CA ASN A 268 24.70 9.92 -8.69
C ASN A 268 25.12 11.40 -8.82
N PRO A 269 26.21 11.73 -9.55
CA PRO A 269 26.61 13.13 -9.73
C PRO A 269 25.64 13.93 -10.61
N GLY A 270 24.77 13.26 -11.36
CA GLY A 270 23.71 13.86 -12.17
C GLY A 270 22.36 13.96 -11.45
N TRP A 271 22.33 13.72 -10.14
CA TRP A 271 21.19 14.07 -9.31
C TRP A 271 21.26 15.55 -8.93
N ARG A 272 20.17 16.29 -9.11
CA ARG A 272 20.11 17.75 -8.88
C ARG A 272 20.62 18.18 -7.50
N TYR A 273 20.35 17.39 -6.46
CA TYR A 273 20.75 17.67 -5.08
C TYR A 273 21.96 16.86 -4.61
N ALA A 274 22.77 16.31 -5.54
CA ALA A 274 23.90 15.43 -5.19
C ALA A 274 24.90 16.09 -4.22
N ASN A 275 25.09 17.40 -4.31
CA ASN A 275 25.99 18.16 -3.43
C ASN A 275 25.48 18.27 -1.98
N GLU A 276 24.17 18.17 -1.78
CA GLU A 276 23.55 18.20 -0.45
C GLU A 276 23.62 16.83 0.23
N ILE A 277 23.89 15.75 -0.52
CA ILE A 277 23.99 14.39 0.00
C ILE A 277 25.39 14.16 0.61
N PRO A 278 25.49 13.84 1.92
CA PRO A 278 26.78 13.79 2.59
C PRO A 278 27.56 12.50 2.33
N TRP A 279 26.89 11.40 1.96
CA TRP A 279 27.52 10.10 1.73
C TRP A 279 27.83 9.87 0.26
N ASP A 280 29.04 9.38 -0.02
CA ASP A 280 29.51 9.09 -1.38
C ASP A 280 29.05 7.71 -1.88
N GLU A 281 28.83 6.78 -0.95
CA GLU A 281 28.27 5.47 -1.26
C GLU A 281 27.43 4.90 -0.10
N ILE A 282 26.49 4.01 -0.46
CA ILE A 282 25.70 3.21 0.45
C ILE A 282 26.13 1.76 0.27
N ARG A 283 26.58 1.12 1.34
CA ARG A 283 26.95 -0.30 1.33
C ARG A 283 25.84 -1.12 1.94
N TYR A 284 25.27 -2.01 1.13
CA TYR A 284 24.31 -3.01 1.56
C TYR A 284 25.03 -4.31 1.88
N THR A 285 24.81 -4.83 3.09
CA THR A 285 25.21 -6.17 3.50
C THR A 285 23.98 -7.08 3.48
N PHE A 286 24.09 -8.23 2.83
CA PHE A 286 23.05 -9.26 2.82
C PHE A 286 23.35 -10.31 3.87
N VAL A 287 22.36 -10.58 4.71
CA VAL A 287 22.43 -11.63 5.72
C VAL A 287 21.34 -12.67 5.46
N GLY A 288 21.60 -13.91 5.86
CA GLY A 288 20.69 -15.04 5.61
C GLY A 288 19.69 -15.32 6.72
N SER A 289 19.77 -14.64 7.86
CA SER A 289 18.89 -14.89 9.02
C SER A 289 18.64 -13.62 9.85
N GLU A 290 17.58 -13.66 10.66
CA GLU A 290 17.21 -12.57 11.57
C GLU A 290 18.25 -12.35 12.66
N GLU A 291 18.85 -13.42 13.19
CA GLU A 291 19.87 -13.33 14.24
C GLU A 291 21.13 -12.62 13.74
N ALA A 292 21.53 -12.89 12.49
CA ALA A 292 22.64 -12.19 11.87
C ALA A 292 22.33 -10.71 11.65
N LEU A 293 21.11 -10.37 11.20
CA LEU A 293 20.68 -8.97 11.06
C LEU A 293 20.71 -8.24 12.41
N ILE A 294 20.16 -8.84 13.46
CA ILE A 294 20.14 -8.25 14.81
C ILE A 294 21.56 -8.00 15.32
N SER A 295 22.48 -8.94 15.09
CA SER A 295 23.88 -8.75 15.49
C SER A 295 24.53 -7.54 14.80
N GLU A 296 24.27 -7.33 13.51
CA GLU A 296 24.74 -6.16 12.76
C GLU A 296 24.08 -4.86 13.25
N ILE A 297 22.78 -4.90 13.57
CA ILE A 297 22.06 -3.76 14.15
C ILE A 297 22.67 -3.38 15.51
N ILE A 298 22.86 -4.33 16.43
CA ILE A 298 23.43 -4.03 17.76
C ILE A 298 24.81 -3.37 17.64
N GLN A 299 25.62 -3.82 16.67
CA GLN A 299 26.95 -3.26 16.36
C GLN A 299 26.92 -1.89 15.67
N GLY A 300 25.75 -1.36 15.29
CA GLY A 300 25.62 -0.08 14.60
C GLY A 300 25.82 -0.13 13.08
N ASN A 301 25.83 -1.32 12.48
CA ASN A 301 26.07 -1.53 11.04
C ASN A 301 24.82 -1.43 10.16
N ASP A 302 23.74 -0.85 10.68
CA ASP A 302 22.53 -0.55 9.91
C ASP A 302 22.07 0.88 10.17
N LEU A 303 21.47 1.52 9.16
CA LEU A 303 21.04 2.91 9.27
C LEU A 303 19.64 3.04 9.86
N ILE A 304 18.70 2.32 9.24
CA ILE A 304 17.28 2.41 9.50
C ILE A 304 16.63 1.10 9.06
N GLY A 305 15.74 0.58 9.88
CA GLY A 305 14.88 -0.52 9.50
C GLY A 305 13.54 -0.44 10.22
N MET A 306 12.60 -1.22 9.69
CA MET A 306 11.25 -1.39 10.23
C MET A 306 11.09 -2.89 10.54
N PRO A 307 11.78 -3.40 11.57
CA PRO A 307 11.85 -4.83 11.80
C PRO A 307 10.50 -5.41 12.23
N GLY A 308 10.18 -6.59 11.72
CA GLY A 308 9.10 -7.45 12.21
C GLY A 308 9.54 -8.41 13.32
N PHE A 309 10.57 -8.05 14.10
CA PHE A 309 11.18 -8.95 15.08
C PHE A 309 10.29 -9.19 16.31
N PRO A 310 10.49 -10.33 17.01
CA PRO A 310 9.99 -10.53 18.36
C PRO A 310 10.34 -9.37 19.29
N VAL A 311 9.45 -9.11 20.24
CA VAL A 311 9.57 -8.00 21.20
C VAL A 311 10.87 -8.05 22.00
N GLU A 312 11.33 -9.25 22.37
CA GLU A 312 12.55 -9.47 23.13
C GLU A 312 13.79 -9.04 22.33
N MET A 313 13.80 -9.28 21.02
CA MET A 313 14.87 -8.86 20.12
C MET A 313 14.86 -7.34 19.91
N ILE A 314 13.67 -6.73 19.86
CA ILE A 314 13.54 -5.27 19.80
C ILE A 314 14.07 -4.60 21.08
N ALA A 315 13.74 -5.16 22.25
CA ALA A 315 14.27 -4.72 23.54
C ALA A 315 15.80 -4.89 23.61
N MET A 316 16.32 -6.03 23.14
CA MET A 316 17.76 -6.26 23.04
C MET A 316 18.47 -5.18 22.21
N ILE A 317 17.94 -4.82 21.03
CA ILE A 317 18.51 -3.73 20.20
C ILE A 317 18.53 -2.41 20.99
N GLN A 318 17.43 -2.07 21.66
CA GLN A 318 17.28 -0.82 22.39
C GLN A 318 18.26 -0.68 23.57
N GLU A 319 18.52 -1.76 24.30
CA GLU A 319 19.39 -1.79 25.48
C GLU A 319 20.87 -2.00 25.13
N GLU A 320 21.18 -2.92 24.21
CA GLU A 320 22.55 -3.34 23.94
C GLU A 320 23.27 -2.43 22.94
N SER A 321 22.56 -1.77 22.02
CA SER A 321 23.19 -0.88 21.06
C SER A 321 23.43 0.51 21.64
N GLU A 322 24.66 1.00 21.54
CA GLU A 322 24.99 2.41 21.83
C GLU A 322 24.59 3.36 20.69
N ASP A 323 24.45 2.83 19.47
CA ASP A 323 24.35 3.61 18.22
C ASP A 323 22.95 3.53 17.61
N ILE A 324 22.25 2.42 17.82
CA ILE A 324 20.90 2.21 17.31
C ILE A 324 19.90 2.41 18.42
N LYS A 325 18.82 3.12 18.09
CA LYS A 325 17.67 3.28 18.99
C LYS A 325 16.36 3.03 18.27
N VAL A 326 15.42 2.45 19.01
CA VAL A 326 14.12 2.02 18.50
C VAL A 326 13.03 2.96 18.97
N ILE A 327 12.23 3.45 18.04
CA ILE A 327 10.96 4.13 18.31
C ILE A 327 9.80 3.23 17.88
N TYR A 328 8.61 3.57 18.33
CA TYR A 328 7.39 3.11 17.70
C TYR A 328 6.61 4.27 17.09
N ALA A 329 6.08 4.05 15.90
CA ALA A 329 5.22 5.00 15.22
C ALA A 329 3.89 4.35 14.83
N TRP A 330 2.85 5.16 14.73
CA TRP A 330 1.61 4.75 14.09
C TRP A 330 1.86 4.48 12.60
N ASN A 331 1.57 3.27 12.12
CA ASN A 331 1.89 2.86 10.75
C ASN A 331 0.68 2.85 9.81
N PHE A 332 -0.40 3.54 10.17
CA PHE A 332 -1.59 3.74 9.32
C PHE A 332 -2.38 2.48 8.94
N GLU A 333 -1.94 1.32 9.42
CA GLU A 333 -2.58 0.03 9.24
C GLU A 333 -3.66 -0.19 10.30
N VAL A 334 -4.88 -0.46 9.84
CA VAL A 334 -6.03 -0.79 10.71
C VAL A 334 -6.57 -2.15 10.29
N HIS A 335 -6.51 -3.09 11.22
CA HIS A 335 -6.85 -4.50 10.99
C HIS A 335 -8.08 -4.89 11.79
N GLY A 336 -8.68 -6.00 11.37
CA GLY A 336 -9.79 -6.61 12.07
C GLY A 336 -10.44 -7.65 11.17
N LEU A 337 -11.75 -7.58 11.03
CA LEU A 337 -12.54 -8.57 10.29
C LEU A 337 -13.02 -8.01 8.95
N VAL A 338 -12.93 -8.82 7.90
CA VAL A 338 -13.59 -8.57 6.61
C VAL A 338 -14.58 -9.70 6.36
N PHE A 339 -15.85 -9.35 6.16
CA PHE A 339 -16.91 -10.33 5.94
C PHE A 339 -17.12 -10.59 4.46
N ASN A 340 -17.33 -11.85 4.09
CA ASN A 340 -17.91 -12.17 2.80
C ASN A 340 -19.41 -11.88 2.79
N ILE A 341 -19.78 -10.64 2.47
CA ILE A 341 -21.17 -10.17 2.48
C ILE A 341 -22.10 -10.89 1.48
N ASN A 342 -21.57 -11.77 0.62
CA ASN A 342 -22.35 -12.59 -0.30
C ASN A 342 -22.74 -13.96 0.29
N ARG A 343 -22.18 -14.35 1.44
CA ARG A 343 -22.43 -15.66 2.08
C ARG A 343 -23.33 -15.52 3.30
N TYR A 344 -24.24 -16.47 3.49
CA TYR A 344 -24.99 -16.59 4.74
C TYR A 344 -24.11 -17.18 5.85
N PRO A 345 -24.17 -16.70 7.10
CA PRO A 345 -25.04 -15.63 7.61
C PRO A 345 -24.47 -14.20 7.49
N TYR A 346 -23.28 -14.04 6.91
CA TYR A 346 -22.59 -12.75 6.79
C TYR A 346 -23.28 -11.73 5.87
N ASN A 347 -24.24 -12.14 5.04
CA ASN A 347 -25.11 -11.25 4.28
C ASN A 347 -26.16 -10.54 5.17
N ILE A 348 -26.39 -11.01 6.40
CA ILE A 348 -27.30 -10.39 7.37
C ILE A 348 -26.57 -9.30 8.16
N THR A 349 -27.10 -8.08 8.12
CA THR A 349 -26.51 -6.90 8.77
C THR A 349 -26.46 -7.06 10.29
N GLU A 350 -27.57 -7.46 10.90
CA GLU A 350 -27.69 -7.67 12.35
C GLU A 350 -26.69 -8.71 12.86
N PHE A 351 -26.39 -9.74 12.05
CA PHE A 351 -25.37 -10.73 12.40
C PHE A 351 -23.97 -10.12 12.43
N ARG A 352 -23.59 -9.32 11.41
CA ARG A 352 -22.29 -8.62 11.39
C ARG A 352 -22.17 -7.61 12.54
N GLN A 353 -23.23 -6.85 12.80
CA GLN A 353 -23.30 -5.90 13.92
C GLN A 353 -23.18 -6.61 15.28
N ALA A 354 -23.87 -7.74 15.46
CA ALA A 354 -23.75 -8.54 16.67
C ALA A 354 -22.31 -9.03 16.86
N LEU A 355 -21.66 -9.59 15.84
CA LEU A 355 -20.26 -10.02 15.94
C LEU A 355 -19.33 -8.88 16.32
N ALA A 356 -19.51 -7.68 15.75
CA ALA A 356 -18.72 -6.51 16.11
C ALA A 356 -18.85 -6.13 17.60
N MET A 357 -20.05 -6.27 18.17
CA MET A 357 -20.34 -5.95 19.57
C MET A 357 -20.04 -7.09 20.56
N LEU A 358 -19.78 -8.31 20.08
CA LEU A 358 -19.33 -9.44 20.90
C LEU A 358 -17.81 -9.51 21.05
N ILE A 359 -17.07 -8.61 20.41
CA ILE A 359 -15.61 -8.56 20.47
C ILE A 359 -15.18 -7.30 21.22
N ASP A 360 -14.51 -7.50 22.35
CA ASP A 360 -13.77 -6.46 23.05
C ASP A 360 -12.46 -6.17 22.30
N ARG A 361 -12.38 -4.98 21.71
CA ARG A 361 -11.22 -4.48 20.97
C ARG A 361 -10.00 -4.30 21.86
N VAL A 362 -10.20 -3.94 23.13
CA VAL A 362 -9.12 -3.76 24.09
C VAL A 362 -8.49 -5.11 24.40
N GLU A 363 -9.32 -6.12 24.69
CA GLU A 363 -8.84 -7.48 24.91
C GLU A 363 -8.15 -8.03 23.64
N SER A 364 -8.77 -7.84 22.47
CA SER A 364 -8.23 -8.32 21.20
C SER A 364 -6.85 -7.75 20.91
N ALA A 365 -6.67 -6.43 20.99
CA ALA A 365 -5.35 -5.82 20.76
C ALA A 365 -4.31 -6.25 21.81
N ASN A 366 -4.73 -6.46 23.06
CA ASN A 366 -3.86 -6.95 24.15
C ASN A 366 -3.45 -8.42 24.03
N ALA A 367 -3.93 -9.16 23.02
CA ALA A 367 -3.39 -10.48 22.69
C ALA A 367 -2.03 -10.41 21.96
N HIS A 368 -1.63 -9.23 21.47
CA HIS A 368 -0.31 -9.03 20.86
C HIS A 368 0.31 -7.63 21.11
N PRO A 369 0.52 -7.22 22.37
CA PRO A 369 1.19 -5.98 22.71
C PRO A 369 2.70 -6.09 22.41
N PRO A 370 3.38 -4.98 22.09
CA PRO A 370 2.89 -3.60 21.93
C PRO A 370 2.36 -3.30 20.52
N LEU A 371 2.54 -4.25 19.59
CA LEU A 371 2.43 -3.99 18.15
C LEU A 371 0.99 -3.69 17.75
N CYS A 372 0.04 -4.31 18.44
CA CYS A 372 -1.38 -4.04 18.25
C CYS A 372 -1.88 -3.17 19.39
N VAL A 373 -2.63 -2.12 19.03
CA VAL A 373 -3.36 -1.30 20.00
C VAL A 373 -4.83 -1.19 19.63
N PRO A 374 -5.72 -1.03 20.62
CA PRO A 374 -7.14 -1.00 20.36
C PRO A 374 -7.46 0.12 19.37
N TYR A 375 -8.23 -0.19 18.33
CA TYR A 375 -8.68 0.83 17.39
C TYR A 375 -9.87 1.59 18.00
N THR A 376 -9.61 2.84 18.39
CA THR A 376 -10.55 3.69 19.14
C THR A 376 -11.36 4.65 18.27
N ASP A 377 -11.07 4.69 16.97
CA ASP A 377 -11.81 5.49 15.99
C ASP A 377 -13.00 4.67 15.41
N TYR A 378 -13.82 5.29 14.56
CA TYR A 378 -14.99 4.65 13.98
C TYR A 378 -14.59 3.65 12.88
N PRO A 379 -15.27 2.49 12.79
CA PRO A 379 -15.07 1.58 11.67
C PRO A 379 -15.63 2.24 10.40
N THR A 380 -14.73 2.59 9.49
CA THR A 380 -15.05 3.16 8.17
C THR A 380 -14.15 2.49 7.12
N SER A 381 -14.29 2.88 5.86
CA SER A 381 -13.44 2.39 4.79
C SER A 381 -12.00 2.89 4.88
N ILE A 382 -11.72 4.00 5.58
CA ILE A 382 -10.38 4.57 5.75
C ILE A 382 -9.84 4.39 7.17
N SER A 383 -8.52 4.45 7.32
CA SER A 383 -7.82 4.19 8.59
C SER A 383 -8.06 5.21 9.70
N SER A 384 -8.70 6.36 9.41
CA SER A 384 -9.04 7.34 10.43
C SER A 384 -10.02 8.40 9.94
N THR A 385 -10.89 8.84 10.85
CA THR A 385 -11.91 9.85 10.57
C THR A 385 -11.42 11.29 10.62
N VAL A 386 -10.16 11.56 10.99
CA VAL A 386 -9.61 12.94 11.04
C VAL A 386 -9.67 13.67 9.70
N PHE A 387 -9.76 12.92 8.60
CA PHE A 387 -9.85 13.47 7.25
C PHE A 387 -11.29 13.86 6.88
N PHE A 388 -12.28 13.46 7.66
CA PHE A 388 -13.67 13.82 7.45
C PHE A 388 -14.01 15.12 8.17
N PRO A 389 -14.82 16.00 7.56
CA PRO A 389 -15.45 17.10 8.27
C PRO A 389 -16.33 16.62 9.44
N ASP A 390 -16.44 17.44 10.49
CA ASP A 390 -17.19 17.12 11.72
C ASP A 390 -18.62 16.64 11.45
N TRP A 391 -19.33 17.26 10.49
CA TRP A 391 -20.71 16.90 10.17
C TRP A 391 -20.88 15.47 9.61
N ILE A 392 -19.81 14.90 9.02
CA ILE A 392 -19.78 13.47 8.64
C ILE A 392 -19.57 12.62 9.89
N VAL A 393 -18.60 12.99 10.73
CA VAL A 393 -18.18 12.23 11.92
C VAL A 393 -19.30 12.15 12.96
N GLU A 394 -20.03 13.23 13.19
CA GLU A 394 -21.16 13.32 14.13
C GLU A 394 -22.29 12.30 13.84
N ASN A 395 -22.37 11.80 12.61
CA ASN A 395 -23.36 10.82 12.18
C ASN A 395 -22.83 9.37 12.13
N LEU A 396 -21.61 9.12 12.61
CA LEU A 396 -21.04 7.78 12.73
C LEU A 396 -21.46 7.10 14.04
N ARG A 397 -21.66 5.78 13.98
CA ARG A 397 -21.97 4.92 15.12
C ARG A 397 -20.72 4.28 15.66
N ASN A 398 -20.61 4.28 16.98
CA ASN A 398 -19.58 3.53 17.68
C ASN A 398 -20.09 2.13 17.98
N TRP A 399 -19.46 1.12 17.37
CA TRP A 399 -19.77 -0.29 17.56
C TRP A 399 -18.87 -0.90 18.63
N THR A 400 -19.02 -0.42 19.86
CA THR A 400 -18.26 -0.90 21.02
C THR A 400 -18.82 -2.23 21.53
N TYR A 401 -18.03 -2.94 22.34
CA TYR A 401 -18.47 -4.14 23.03
C TYR A 401 -19.78 -3.93 23.79
N ASN A 402 -20.82 -4.67 23.41
CA ASN A 402 -22.15 -4.64 23.99
C ASN A 402 -22.89 -5.97 23.73
N PRO A 403 -22.62 -7.02 24.52
CA PRO A 403 -23.21 -8.34 24.32
C PRO A 403 -24.74 -8.35 24.42
N THR A 404 -25.32 -7.54 25.30
CA THR A 404 -26.78 -7.48 25.48
C THR A 404 -27.47 -7.07 24.18
N GLU A 405 -26.99 -6.01 23.54
CA GLU A 405 -27.56 -5.57 22.26
C GLU A 405 -27.23 -6.55 21.13
N ALA A 406 -26.04 -7.15 21.13
CA ALA A 406 -25.69 -8.19 20.17
C ALA A 406 -26.66 -9.39 20.22
N TYR A 407 -27.05 -9.84 21.41
CA TYR A 407 -28.04 -10.92 21.55
C TYR A 407 -29.41 -10.52 21.00
N ASN A 408 -29.87 -9.30 21.28
CA ASN A 408 -31.12 -8.78 20.73
C ASN A 408 -31.10 -8.76 19.19
N LEU A 409 -29.97 -8.37 18.59
CA LEU A 409 -29.80 -8.37 17.14
C LEU A 409 -29.85 -9.79 16.55
N LEU A 410 -29.17 -10.74 17.19
CA LEU A 410 -29.20 -12.16 16.77
C LEU A 410 -30.63 -12.72 16.83
N GLU A 411 -31.35 -12.49 17.94
CA GLU A 411 -32.74 -12.93 18.11
C GLU A 411 -33.68 -12.30 17.07
N ARG A 412 -33.54 -10.99 16.81
CA ARG A 412 -34.31 -10.29 15.78
C ARG A 412 -34.05 -10.82 14.38
N ALA A 413 -32.83 -11.27 14.10
CA ALA A 413 -32.46 -11.93 12.85
C ALA A 413 -32.89 -13.41 12.78
N GLY A 414 -33.59 -13.91 13.81
CA GLY A 414 -34.14 -15.27 13.87
C GLY A 414 -33.16 -16.33 14.38
N PHE A 415 -31.96 -15.93 14.81
CA PHE A 415 -31.04 -16.84 15.50
C PHE A 415 -31.54 -17.08 16.92
N TYR A 416 -31.24 -18.26 17.46
CA TYR A 416 -31.66 -18.61 18.81
C TYR A 416 -30.58 -19.42 19.53
N ARG A 417 -30.57 -19.34 20.85
CA ARG A 417 -29.62 -20.09 21.68
C ARG A 417 -30.18 -21.48 22.01
N GLY A 418 -29.43 -22.52 21.68
CA GLY A 418 -29.76 -23.90 22.01
C GLY A 418 -29.64 -24.17 23.51
N SER A 419 -30.15 -25.33 23.95
CA SER A 419 -30.04 -25.79 25.35
C SER A 419 -28.59 -26.06 25.79
N ASP A 420 -27.69 -26.22 24.82
CA ASP A 420 -26.25 -26.37 24.99
C ASP A 420 -25.52 -25.01 25.14
N GLY A 421 -26.25 -23.89 25.05
CA GLY A 421 -25.67 -22.56 25.17
C GLY A 421 -25.06 -22.01 23.90
N TYR A 422 -25.20 -22.67 22.75
CA TYR A 422 -24.67 -22.21 21.46
C TYR A 422 -25.74 -21.62 20.56
N TRP A 423 -25.37 -20.62 19.77
CA TRP A 423 -26.26 -20.00 18.79
C TRP A 423 -26.53 -20.92 17.62
N ARG A 424 -27.78 -20.91 17.16
CA ARG A 424 -28.27 -21.65 16.02
C ARG A 424 -28.95 -20.69 15.05
N THR A 425 -28.75 -20.96 13.78
CA THR A 425 -29.46 -20.31 12.67
C THR A 425 -30.96 -20.66 12.74
N PRO A 426 -31.84 -19.94 12.02
CA PRO A 426 -33.28 -20.24 11.99
C PRO A 426 -33.62 -21.67 11.53
N ASP A 427 -32.74 -22.31 10.75
CA ASP A 427 -32.90 -23.70 10.30
C ASP A 427 -32.35 -24.75 11.30
N GLY A 428 -31.81 -24.30 12.43
CA GLY A 428 -31.32 -25.13 13.53
C GLY A 428 -29.86 -25.54 13.46
N ARG A 429 -29.13 -25.20 12.38
CA ARG A 429 -27.68 -25.41 12.30
C ARG A 429 -26.95 -24.53 13.30
N GLU A 430 -25.92 -25.09 13.94
CA GLU A 430 -25.02 -24.33 14.82
C GLU A 430 -24.30 -23.23 14.04
N VAL A 431 -24.15 -22.07 14.67
CA VAL A 431 -23.34 -20.98 14.13
C VAL A 431 -21.86 -21.30 14.39
N LYS A 432 -21.10 -21.48 13.30
CA LYS A 432 -19.64 -21.66 13.30
C LYS A 432 -19.02 -20.70 12.29
N ILE A 433 -17.95 -20.01 12.68
CA ILE A 433 -17.24 -19.04 11.85
C ILE A 433 -15.86 -19.57 11.46
N GLU A 434 -15.58 -19.60 10.15
CA GLU A 434 -14.23 -19.85 9.62
C GLU A 434 -13.50 -18.51 9.42
N PHE A 435 -12.33 -18.36 10.05
CA PHE A 435 -11.45 -17.22 9.89
C PHE A 435 -10.23 -17.61 9.04
N LEU A 436 -10.13 -17.08 7.83
CA LEU A 436 -8.99 -17.32 6.93
C LEU A 436 -7.85 -16.35 7.24
N ILE A 437 -6.64 -16.90 7.40
CA ILE A 437 -5.39 -16.15 7.58
C ILE A 437 -4.23 -16.80 6.81
N THR A 438 -3.11 -16.10 6.68
CA THR A 438 -1.89 -16.61 6.05
C THR A 438 -0.77 -16.89 7.05
N THR A 439 0.13 -17.81 6.72
CA THR A 439 1.37 -18.08 7.46
C THR A 439 2.34 -16.89 7.48
N ALA A 440 2.40 -16.07 6.41
CA ALA A 440 3.38 -14.97 6.30
C ALA A 440 3.17 -13.84 7.31
N TYR A 441 1.91 -13.56 7.67
CA TYR A 441 1.52 -12.62 8.73
C TYR A 441 0.99 -13.37 9.97
N GLY A 442 1.30 -14.67 10.04
CA GLY A 442 0.59 -15.65 10.84
C GLY A 442 0.73 -15.44 12.33
N VAL A 443 1.89 -15.06 12.85
CA VAL A 443 2.09 -14.95 14.32
C VAL A 443 1.12 -13.95 14.95
N ILE A 444 1.01 -12.76 14.36
CA ILE A 444 0.13 -11.70 14.84
C ILE A 444 -1.34 -12.08 14.59
N TRP A 445 -1.70 -12.45 13.36
CA TRP A 445 -3.11 -12.75 13.03
C TRP A 445 -3.63 -14.03 13.69
N GLN A 446 -2.79 -15.03 13.97
CA GLN A 446 -3.16 -16.21 14.75
C GLN A 446 -3.44 -15.84 16.20
N ALA A 447 -2.54 -15.08 16.87
CA ALA A 447 -2.74 -14.69 18.26
C ALA A 447 -4.05 -13.89 18.44
N LEU A 448 -4.26 -12.90 17.57
CA LEU A 448 -5.45 -12.05 17.60
C LEU A 448 -6.71 -12.84 17.20
N GLY A 449 -6.63 -13.68 16.17
CA GLY A 449 -7.73 -14.53 15.72
C GLY A 449 -8.15 -15.57 16.75
N LEU A 450 -7.21 -16.21 17.45
CA LEU A 450 -7.51 -17.13 18.56
C LEU A 450 -8.16 -16.40 19.74
N ASN A 451 -7.73 -15.17 20.05
CA ASN A 451 -8.40 -14.38 21.08
C ASN A 451 -9.84 -14.03 20.67
N ILE A 452 -10.08 -13.60 19.42
CA ILE A 452 -11.43 -13.36 18.90
C ILE A 452 -12.30 -14.61 19.01
N ILE A 453 -11.79 -15.77 18.62
CA ILE A 453 -12.50 -17.05 18.74
C ILE A 453 -12.85 -17.34 20.21
N SER A 454 -11.89 -17.15 21.12
CA SER A 454 -12.12 -17.35 22.56
C SER A 454 -13.24 -16.45 23.08
N GLN A 455 -13.25 -15.16 22.71
CA GLN A 455 -14.30 -14.23 23.12
C GLN A 455 -15.67 -14.67 22.56
N LEU A 456 -15.75 -14.99 21.27
CA LEU A 456 -16.99 -15.45 20.63
C LEU A 456 -17.52 -16.75 21.26
N GLU A 457 -16.64 -17.67 21.66
CA GLU A 457 -17.01 -18.92 22.33
C GLU A 457 -17.69 -18.64 23.68
N THR A 458 -17.23 -17.63 24.44
CA THR A 458 -17.91 -17.24 25.70
C THR A 458 -19.35 -16.77 25.48
N HIS A 459 -19.63 -16.27 24.28
CA HIS A 459 -20.94 -15.84 23.84
C HIS A 459 -21.74 -16.93 23.11
N GLY A 460 -21.20 -18.16 23.04
CA GLY A 460 -21.85 -19.31 22.42
C GLY A 460 -21.76 -19.35 20.89
N ILE A 461 -20.75 -18.69 20.30
CA ILE A 461 -20.48 -18.73 18.85
C ILE A 461 -19.16 -19.44 18.61
N LYS A 462 -19.20 -20.54 17.85
CA LYS A 462 -18.00 -21.32 17.54
C LYS A 462 -17.16 -20.64 16.48
N GLY A 463 -15.84 -20.78 16.57
CA GLY A 463 -14.91 -20.29 15.57
C GLY A 463 -13.72 -21.22 15.33
N GLU A 464 -13.12 -21.14 14.15
CA GLU A 464 -11.86 -21.81 13.83
C GLU A 464 -10.97 -20.96 12.93
N LEU A 465 -9.65 -21.14 13.05
CA LEU A 465 -8.67 -20.54 12.13
C LEU A 465 -8.33 -21.51 11.00
N VAL A 466 -8.40 -21.03 9.77
CA VAL A 466 -7.84 -21.71 8.60
C VAL A 466 -6.60 -20.96 8.15
N VAL A 467 -5.44 -21.59 8.35
CA VAL A 467 -4.13 -21.02 8.05
C VAL A 467 -3.60 -21.63 6.77
N VAL A 468 -3.30 -20.79 5.77
CA VAL A 468 -2.77 -21.24 4.47
C VAL A 468 -1.50 -20.48 4.09
N ASP A 469 -0.74 -21.02 3.13
CA ASP A 469 0.41 -20.31 2.54
C ASP A 469 -0.02 -18.98 1.87
N LEU A 470 0.88 -18.01 1.78
CA LEU A 470 0.62 -16.68 1.22
C LEU A 470 0.06 -16.72 -0.21
N SER A 471 0.57 -17.61 -1.07
CA SER A 471 0.10 -17.73 -2.45
C SER A 471 -1.34 -18.25 -2.52
N VAL A 472 -1.66 -19.23 -1.68
CA VAL A 472 -3.00 -19.81 -1.55
C VAL A 472 -3.96 -18.80 -0.94
N TYR A 473 -3.52 -18.03 0.07
CA TYR A 473 -4.29 -16.96 0.69
C TYR A 473 -4.77 -15.97 -0.37
N TRP A 474 -3.86 -15.37 -1.15
CA TRP A 474 -4.24 -14.38 -2.16
C TRP A 474 -5.09 -14.96 -3.29
N THR A 475 -4.89 -16.24 -3.63
CA THR A 475 -5.76 -16.94 -4.60
C THR A 475 -7.20 -17.04 -4.08
N ARG A 476 -7.41 -17.50 -2.84
CA ARG A 476 -8.73 -17.60 -2.22
C ARG A 476 -9.38 -16.24 -2.01
N VAL A 477 -8.61 -15.28 -1.49
CA VAL A 477 -9.03 -13.90 -1.24
C VAL A 477 -9.47 -13.24 -2.55
N GLY A 478 -8.66 -13.29 -3.61
CA GLY A 478 -9.03 -12.73 -4.92
C GLY A 478 -10.29 -13.35 -5.54
N ALA A 479 -10.56 -14.63 -5.25
CA ALA A 479 -11.76 -15.34 -5.68
C ALA A 479 -13.00 -15.09 -4.78
N GLY A 480 -12.85 -14.37 -3.66
CA GLY A 480 -13.90 -14.23 -2.65
C GLY A 480 -14.24 -15.56 -1.94
N ASP A 481 -13.29 -16.51 -1.89
CA ASP A 481 -13.45 -17.83 -1.29
C ASP A 481 -13.04 -17.87 0.19
N TYR A 482 -13.77 -17.13 1.01
CA TYR A 482 -13.62 -17.07 2.45
C TYR A 482 -14.96 -16.72 3.11
N ASP A 483 -15.05 -16.96 4.40
CA ASP A 483 -16.21 -16.56 5.21
C ASP A 483 -15.90 -15.24 5.93
N VAL A 484 -14.85 -15.24 6.76
CA VAL A 484 -14.30 -14.04 7.39
C VAL A 484 -12.78 -14.04 7.25
N LEU A 485 -12.20 -12.89 6.92
CA LEU A 485 -10.75 -12.68 6.98
C LEU A 485 -10.37 -12.01 8.31
N VAL A 486 -9.23 -12.39 8.86
CA VAL A 486 -8.51 -11.53 9.82
C VAL A 486 -7.39 -10.83 9.05
N THR A 487 -7.58 -9.56 8.71
CA THR A 487 -6.69 -8.82 7.79
C THR A 487 -6.88 -7.31 7.90
N TRP A 488 -6.30 -6.53 6.97
CA TRP A 488 -6.58 -5.10 6.85
C TRP A 488 -8.08 -4.86 6.65
N SER A 489 -8.70 -4.11 7.55
CA SER A 489 -10.15 -3.88 7.58
C SER A 489 -10.55 -2.51 7.03
N ALA A 490 -9.56 -1.64 6.90
CA ALA A 490 -9.65 -0.32 6.29
C ALA A 490 -8.32 -0.05 5.57
N SER A 491 -8.41 0.59 4.41
CA SER A 491 -7.26 1.09 3.64
C SER A 491 -7.65 2.41 2.98
N GLY A 492 -6.74 3.08 2.30
CA GLY A 492 -6.95 4.50 1.98
C GLY A 492 -6.16 5.30 2.99
N TYR A 493 -4.85 5.14 2.84
CA TYR A 493 -3.85 5.72 3.71
C TYR A 493 -4.03 7.24 3.73
N GLU A 494 -4.70 7.68 4.79
CA GLU A 494 -4.66 9.04 5.28
C GLU A 494 -5.18 10.13 4.32
N SER A 495 -5.99 9.79 3.33
CA SER A 495 -6.45 10.76 2.34
C SER A 495 -7.87 10.48 1.83
N LEU A 496 -8.67 11.54 1.70
CA LEU A 496 -9.99 11.46 1.08
C LEU A 496 -9.89 11.07 -0.41
N CYS A 497 -8.82 11.46 -1.10
CA CYS A 497 -8.62 11.08 -2.50
C CYS A 497 -8.36 9.57 -2.68
N MET A 498 -7.95 8.88 -1.62
CA MET A 498 -7.70 7.43 -1.59
C MET A 498 -8.85 6.63 -0.96
N LEU A 499 -9.93 7.29 -0.55
CA LEU A 499 -11.11 6.61 -0.02
C LEU A 499 -11.63 5.48 -0.93
N PRO A 500 -11.57 5.57 -2.28
CA PRO A 500 -11.93 4.46 -3.16
C PRO A 500 -11.18 3.15 -2.90
N ASP A 501 -9.90 3.22 -2.53
CA ASP A 501 -9.07 2.05 -2.21
C ASP A 501 -9.61 1.35 -0.96
N GLY A 502 -10.00 2.16 0.03
CA GLY A 502 -10.62 1.72 1.27
C GLY A 502 -12.02 1.14 1.15
N LEU A 503 -12.79 1.56 0.15
CA LEU A 503 -14.17 1.11 -0.03
C LEU A 503 -14.20 -0.34 -0.51
N TRP A 504 -14.15 -0.54 -1.83
CA TRP A 504 -14.34 -1.84 -2.43
C TRP A 504 -13.05 -2.65 -2.46
N GLY A 505 -11.89 -2.00 -2.34
CA GLY A 505 -10.61 -2.69 -2.20
C GLY A 505 -10.53 -3.51 -0.91
N MET A 506 -11.16 -3.06 0.18
CA MET A 506 -11.21 -3.78 1.47
C MET A 506 -12.20 -4.94 1.52
N LEU A 507 -12.99 -5.14 0.46
CA LEU A 507 -13.87 -6.31 0.34
C LEU A 507 -13.23 -7.45 -0.47
N TYR A 508 -11.93 -7.33 -0.81
CA TYR A 508 -11.08 -8.43 -1.26
C TYR A 508 -11.76 -9.47 -2.18
N GLY A 509 -12.09 -9.08 -3.42
CA GLY A 509 -12.70 -10.00 -4.40
C GLY A 509 -14.22 -10.23 -4.24
N VAL A 510 -14.83 -9.86 -3.11
CA VAL A 510 -16.27 -9.98 -2.88
C VAL A 510 -17.07 -8.84 -3.51
N ALA A 511 -16.56 -7.60 -3.47
CA ALA A 511 -17.27 -6.43 -3.99
C ALA A 511 -17.77 -6.56 -5.44
N PRO A 512 -16.98 -7.06 -6.42
CA PRO A 512 -17.43 -7.18 -7.80
C PRO A 512 -18.65 -8.08 -8.01
N THR A 513 -18.87 -9.05 -7.11
CA THR A 513 -20.00 -10.00 -7.20
C THR A 513 -21.15 -9.66 -6.25
N ALA A 514 -20.99 -8.63 -5.41
CA ALA A 514 -21.96 -8.24 -4.41
C ALA A 514 -23.11 -7.42 -5.00
N VAL A 515 -24.15 -8.11 -5.47
CA VAL A 515 -25.38 -7.50 -6.04
C VAL A 515 -26.01 -6.49 -5.09
N MET A 516 -25.92 -6.75 -3.78
CA MET A 516 -26.46 -5.88 -2.73
C MET A 516 -25.86 -4.47 -2.70
N LEU A 517 -24.66 -4.26 -3.23
CA LEU A 517 -24.05 -2.93 -3.34
C LEU A 517 -24.74 -2.06 -4.40
N ASN A 518 -25.58 -2.65 -5.27
CA ASN A 518 -26.43 -1.95 -6.23
C ASN A 518 -27.85 -1.69 -5.71
N TRP A 519 -28.14 -1.98 -4.43
CA TRP A 519 -29.46 -1.77 -3.83
C TRP A 519 -29.51 -0.47 -3.03
N THR A 520 -30.71 0.05 -2.81
CA THR A 520 -30.98 1.26 -2.02
C THR A 520 -31.22 0.87 -0.58
N TRP A 521 -30.34 1.30 0.31
CA TRP A 521 -30.36 0.91 1.72
C TRP A 521 -30.84 2.06 2.62
N PRO A 522 -31.79 1.83 3.53
CA PRO A 522 -32.16 2.81 4.55
C PRO A 522 -31.06 2.92 5.62
N VAL A 523 -30.34 4.03 5.66
CA VAL A 523 -29.29 4.30 6.65
C VAL A 523 -29.86 5.18 7.77
N PRO A 524 -30.19 4.64 8.95
CA PRO A 524 -30.63 5.44 10.08
C PRO A 524 -29.43 6.14 10.73
N LEU A 525 -29.46 7.46 10.73
CA LEU A 525 -28.43 8.30 11.31
C LEU A 525 -28.66 8.52 12.83
N PRO A 526 -27.61 8.80 13.61
CA PRO A 526 -27.72 9.09 15.05
C PRO A 526 -28.63 10.28 15.37
N ASN A 527 -28.77 11.25 14.47
CA ASN A 527 -29.66 12.40 14.63
C ASN A 527 -31.17 12.05 14.50
N GLY A 528 -31.52 10.78 14.30
CA GLY A 528 -32.90 10.29 14.20
C GLY A 528 -33.49 10.32 12.79
N THR A 529 -32.75 10.86 11.81
CA THR A 529 -33.17 10.82 10.40
C THR A 529 -32.78 9.49 9.76
N THR A 530 -33.43 9.13 8.65
CA THR A 530 -33.02 7.99 7.82
C THR A 530 -32.84 8.50 6.40
N ILE A 531 -31.64 8.30 5.87
CA ILE A 531 -31.32 8.57 4.47
C ILE A 531 -31.36 7.27 3.68
N TYR A 532 -31.35 7.36 2.35
CA TYR A 532 -31.33 6.20 1.47
C TYR A 532 -30.09 6.26 0.59
N VAL A 533 -29.28 5.21 0.65
CA VAL A 533 -27.96 5.17 0.01
C VAL A 533 -27.88 3.97 -0.90
N CYS A 534 -27.52 4.18 -2.16
CA CYS A 534 -27.10 3.11 -3.06
C CYS A 534 -25.55 3.09 -3.10
N PRO A 535 -24.88 2.11 -2.50
CA PRO A 535 -23.44 2.19 -2.27
C PRO A 535 -22.61 2.30 -3.56
N ASN A 536 -22.93 1.51 -4.59
CA ASN A 536 -22.23 1.62 -5.87
C ASN A 536 -22.52 2.93 -6.58
N TYR A 537 -23.74 3.46 -6.49
CA TYR A 537 -24.05 4.76 -7.05
C TYR A 537 -23.22 5.88 -6.40
N GLU A 538 -23.16 5.91 -5.06
CA GLU A 538 -22.34 6.90 -4.36
C GLU A 538 -20.85 6.67 -4.63
N ARG A 539 -20.37 5.42 -4.67
CA ARG A 539 -18.98 5.11 -5.03
C ARG A 539 -18.63 5.61 -6.43
N GLU A 540 -19.53 5.47 -7.40
CA GLU A 540 -19.31 6.02 -8.75
C GLU A 540 -19.20 7.54 -8.72
N ILE A 541 -19.97 8.24 -7.88
CA ILE A 541 -19.79 9.68 -7.66
C ILE A 541 -18.46 9.96 -6.99
N VAL A 542 -18.07 9.21 -5.95
CA VAL A 542 -16.79 9.38 -5.28
C VAL A 542 -15.68 9.36 -6.31
N VAL A 543 -15.53 8.30 -7.12
CA VAL A 543 -14.41 8.13 -8.08
C VAL A 543 -14.41 9.09 -9.28
N SER A 544 -15.51 9.80 -9.53
CA SER A 544 -15.69 10.54 -10.79
C SER A 544 -16.17 11.99 -10.67
N ALA A 545 -16.70 12.41 -9.54
CA ALA A 545 -16.93 13.83 -9.29
C ALA A 545 -15.58 14.54 -9.08
N VAL A 546 -15.58 15.85 -9.35
CA VAL A 546 -14.42 16.70 -9.05
C VAL A 546 -14.23 16.74 -7.53
N PRO A 547 -13.04 16.36 -7.01
CA PRO A 547 -12.77 16.40 -5.58
C PRO A 547 -12.99 17.79 -4.99
N GLY A 548 -13.38 17.85 -3.72
CA GLY A 548 -13.69 19.09 -3.00
C GLY A 548 -15.07 19.71 -3.29
N THR A 549 -15.79 19.26 -4.32
CA THR A 549 -17.16 19.77 -4.59
C THR A 549 -18.19 19.22 -3.59
N ASP A 550 -19.29 19.97 -3.37
CA ASP A 550 -20.40 19.55 -2.50
C ASP A 550 -20.93 18.15 -2.86
N LYS A 551 -21.03 17.86 -4.17
CA LYS A 551 -21.49 16.56 -4.66
C LYS A 551 -20.55 15.42 -4.30
N TRP A 552 -19.24 15.65 -4.42
CA TRP A 552 -18.23 14.67 -4.04
C TRP A 552 -18.25 14.43 -2.53
N MET A 553 -18.38 15.49 -1.73
CA MET A 553 -18.47 15.39 -0.26
C MET A 553 -19.75 14.74 0.23
N ASP A 554 -20.90 15.02 -0.39
CA ASP A 554 -22.17 14.36 -0.10
C ASP A 554 -22.10 12.86 -0.38
N ALA A 555 -21.50 12.45 -1.52
CA ALA A 555 -21.31 11.04 -1.83
C ALA A 555 -20.37 10.33 -0.85
N ILE A 556 -19.25 10.98 -0.47
CA ILE A 556 -18.35 10.47 0.57
C ILE A 556 -19.08 10.27 1.89
N ALA A 557 -19.88 11.25 2.33
CA ALA A 557 -20.64 11.14 3.58
C ALA A 557 -21.62 9.97 3.53
N LYS A 558 -22.44 9.88 2.48
CA LYS A 558 -23.45 8.82 2.31
C LYS A 558 -22.84 7.42 2.29
N VAL A 559 -21.79 7.20 1.50
CA VAL A 559 -21.17 5.88 1.42
C VAL A 559 -20.44 5.54 2.72
N THR A 560 -19.85 6.52 3.40
CA THR A 560 -19.19 6.32 4.71
C THR A 560 -20.21 5.96 5.80
N TRP A 561 -21.35 6.65 5.86
CA TRP A 561 -22.43 6.32 6.79
C TRP A 561 -23.05 4.95 6.51
N TRP A 562 -23.23 4.59 5.23
CA TRP A 562 -23.63 3.25 4.86
C TRP A 562 -22.60 2.22 5.34
N TYR A 563 -21.32 2.44 5.05
CA TYR A 563 -20.24 1.52 5.40
C TYR A 563 -20.15 1.32 6.92
N ASN A 564 -20.20 2.42 7.68
CA ASN A 564 -20.18 2.39 9.14
C ASN A 564 -21.44 1.73 9.73
N TYR A 565 -22.63 1.93 9.14
CA TYR A 565 -23.86 1.31 9.66
C TYR A 565 -23.94 -0.18 9.33
N TYR A 566 -23.64 -0.56 8.09
CA TYR A 566 -23.80 -1.94 7.61
C TYR A 566 -22.59 -2.84 7.88
N LEU A 567 -21.44 -2.27 8.27
CA LEU A 567 -20.25 -3.01 8.71
C LEU A 567 -19.86 -4.18 7.79
N PRO A 568 -19.51 -3.93 6.51
CA PRO A 568 -18.93 -4.97 5.68
C PRO A 568 -17.52 -5.36 6.19
N THR A 569 -16.87 -4.47 6.95
CA THR A 569 -15.65 -4.74 7.73
C THR A 569 -15.80 -4.22 9.16
N VAL A 570 -14.98 -4.75 10.08
CA VAL A 570 -14.89 -4.31 11.48
C VAL A 570 -13.43 -4.06 11.83
N SER A 571 -13.11 -2.82 12.11
CA SER A 571 -11.78 -2.41 12.59
C SER A 571 -11.65 -2.65 14.08
N LEU A 572 -10.66 -3.45 14.46
CA LEU A 572 -10.47 -3.92 15.84
C LEU A 572 -9.19 -3.38 16.46
N TRP A 573 -8.07 -3.39 15.74
CA TRP A 573 -6.80 -2.85 16.22
C TRP A 573 -6.06 -2.07 15.15
N ALA A 574 -5.26 -1.11 15.60
CA ALA A 574 -4.26 -0.46 14.77
C ALA A 574 -2.88 -1.05 15.05
N VAL A 575 -2.03 -1.00 14.03
CA VAL A 575 -0.66 -1.49 14.12
C VAL A 575 0.29 -0.33 14.39
N ARG A 576 1.09 -0.49 15.45
CA ARG A 576 2.29 0.30 15.70
C ARG A 576 3.47 -0.47 15.14
N ARG A 577 4.32 0.18 14.34
CA ARG A 577 5.56 -0.44 13.86
C ARG A 577 6.74 0.07 14.66
N ALA A 578 7.64 -0.84 14.97
CA ALA A 578 8.96 -0.48 15.46
C ALA A 578 9.80 0.01 14.28
N PHE A 579 10.53 1.09 14.50
CA PHE A 579 11.56 1.57 13.61
C PHE A 579 12.84 1.75 14.41
N HIS A 580 13.95 1.23 13.90
CA HIS A 580 15.26 1.50 14.49
C HIS A 580 16.04 2.48 13.62
N PHE A 581 16.86 3.31 14.26
CA PHE A 581 17.67 4.33 13.59
C PHE A 581 19.04 4.41 14.22
N ASN A 582 20.06 4.63 13.39
CA ASN A 582 21.40 4.96 13.85
C ASN A 582 21.49 6.43 14.25
N ILE A 583 21.46 6.69 15.56
CA ILE A 583 21.47 8.04 16.14
C ILE A 583 22.82 8.76 15.95
N LYS A 584 23.86 8.07 15.49
CA LYS A 584 25.17 8.66 15.16
C LYS A 584 25.33 8.98 13.67
N GLU A 585 24.55 8.34 12.80
CA GLU A 585 24.63 8.53 11.35
C GLU A 585 23.54 9.47 10.82
N ILE A 586 22.39 9.61 11.49
CA ILE A 586 21.28 10.44 10.98
C ILE A 586 20.63 11.34 12.03
N ASN A 587 20.30 12.55 11.60
CA ASN A 587 19.61 13.60 12.35
C ASN A 587 18.07 13.49 12.30
N ILE A 588 17.51 12.32 12.01
CA ILE A 588 16.04 12.13 11.86
C ILE A 588 15.25 12.66 13.07
N PHE A 589 15.83 12.53 14.27
CA PHE A 589 15.25 12.96 15.54
C PHE A 589 15.17 14.48 15.69
N ASP A 590 15.98 15.25 14.97
CA ASP A 590 15.87 16.72 14.94
C ASP A 590 14.59 17.19 14.23
N TYR A 591 13.92 16.29 13.52
CA TYR A 591 12.68 16.54 12.79
C TYR A 591 11.44 15.95 13.47
N LEU A 592 11.54 14.73 14.02
CA LEU A 592 10.43 14.06 14.69
C LEU A 592 9.96 14.77 15.96
N GLY A 593 10.83 15.58 16.60
CA GLY A 593 10.49 16.33 17.82
C GLY A 593 10.28 15.44 19.04
N GLU A 594 9.74 16.01 20.13
CA GLU A 594 9.44 15.26 21.35
C GLU A 594 8.39 14.15 21.12
N PRO A 595 8.60 12.92 21.64
CA PRO A 595 7.62 11.85 21.52
C PRO A 595 6.34 12.15 22.31
N VAL A 596 5.19 11.74 21.77
CA VAL A 596 3.88 12.03 22.38
C VAL A 596 3.61 11.19 23.62
N SER A 597 4.23 10.01 23.74
CA SER A 597 4.19 9.19 24.95
C SER A 597 5.35 8.20 24.98
N TRP A 598 5.45 7.48 26.10
CA TRP A 598 6.41 6.40 26.29
C TRP A 598 5.68 5.18 26.82
N PHE A 599 6.17 3.99 26.47
CA PHE A 599 5.68 2.75 27.05
C PHE A 599 6.85 1.79 27.32
N GLU A 600 6.59 0.76 28.11
CA GLU A 600 7.58 -0.23 28.53
C GLU A 600 7.20 -1.61 28.01
N ILE A 601 8.19 -2.36 27.52
CA ILE A 601 8.02 -3.74 27.07
C ILE A 601 9.31 -4.51 27.32
N ALA A 602 9.18 -5.75 27.80
CA ALA A 602 10.32 -6.62 28.11
C ALA A 602 11.39 -5.93 28.98
N GLY A 603 10.99 -5.00 29.85
CA GLY A 603 11.87 -4.22 30.72
C GLY A 603 12.54 -3.00 30.05
N SER A 604 12.27 -2.76 28.77
CA SER A 604 12.82 -1.64 27.98
C SER A 604 11.78 -0.57 27.70
N ARG A 605 12.22 0.69 27.67
CA ARG A 605 11.35 1.85 27.48
C ARG A 605 11.51 2.43 26.08
N PHE A 606 10.38 2.60 25.38
CA PHE A 606 10.34 3.07 23.99
C PHE A 606 9.51 4.36 23.85
N PRO A 607 9.98 5.33 23.04
CA PRO A 607 9.19 6.48 22.68
C PRO A 607 8.16 6.11 21.61
N TYR A 608 7.00 6.75 21.69
CA TYR A 608 5.92 6.63 20.73
C TYR A 608 5.67 7.95 20.00
N TYR A 609 5.52 7.87 18.68
CA TYR A 609 5.18 8.98 17.81
C TYR A 609 3.83 8.70 17.15
N ASP A 610 2.92 9.66 17.23
CA ASP A 610 1.65 9.58 16.51
C ASP A 610 1.82 9.91 15.02
N ARG A 611 0.70 9.89 14.30
CA ARG A 611 0.59 10.27 12.88
C ARG A 611 1.23 11.62 12.55
N SER A 612 1.02 12.62 13.39
CA SER A 612 1.43 14.00 13.14
C SER A 612 2.91 14.21 13.45
N SER A 613 3.47 13.43 14.38
CA SER A 613 4.90 13.46 14.69
C SER A 613 5.74 12.56 13.77
N ALA A 614 5.16 11.52 13.20
CA ALA A 614 5.84 10.51 12.38
C ALA A 614 5.91 10.83 10.86
N VAL A 615 5.80 12.11 10.47
CA VAL A 615 5.71 12.54 9.06
C VAL A 615 6.92 12.11 8.21
N PHE A 616 8.10 12.05 8.82
CA PHE A 616 9.33 11.63 8.15
C PHE A 616 9.46 10.11 7.97
N ILE A 617 8.59 9.32 8.59
CA ILE A 617 8.80 7.88 8.85
C ILE A 617 7.51 7.06 8.74
N SER A 618 6.57 7.48 7.88
CA SER A 618 5.34 6.72 7.62
C SER A 618 5.60 5.28 7.14
N TRP A 619 6.78 5.07 6.53
CA TRP A 619 7.38 3.80 6.10
C TRP A 619 8.92 4.00 6.04
N ILE A 620 9.69 3.07 5.47
CA ILE A 620 11.14 3.25 5.22
C ILE A 620 11.43 4.22 4.06
N TYR A 621 10.62 4.17 3.00
CA TYR A 621 10.89 4.93 1.76
C TYR A 621 10.87 6.47 1.89
N PRO A 622 10.08 7.11 2.78
CA PRO A 622 10.19 8.55 3.01
C PRO A 622 11.60 8.95 3.41
N THR A 623 12.27 8.17 4.26
CA THR A 623 13.66 8.47 4.68
C THR A 623 14.62 8.46 3.51
N ASN A 624 14.50 7.50 2.58
CA ASN A 624 15.30 7.47 1.36
C ASN A 624 15.07 8.73 0.50
N TYR A 625 13.83 9.22 0.44
CA TYR A 625 13.48 10.44 -0.29
C TYR A 625 14.02 11.71 0.39
N TRP A 626 14.01 11.78 1.73
CA TRP A 626 14.61 12.89 2.47
C TRP A 626 16.15 12.91 2.39
N ILE A 627 16.78 11.74 2.27
CA ILE A 627 18.21 11.64 1.91
C ILE A 627 18.44 12.24 0.52
N ALA A 628 17.54 12.02 -0.44
CA ALA A 628 17.69 12.55 -1.80
C ALA A 628 17.76 14.09 -1.84
N PHE A 629 17.09 14.79 -0.92
CA PHE A 629 17.17 16.25 -0.79
C PHE A 629 18.29 16.74 0.13
N GLY A 630 19.08 15.85 0.71
CA GLY A 630 20.08 16.22 1.71
C GLY A 630 19.48 16.74 3.02
N LEU A 631 18.21 16.44 3.32
CA LEU A 631 17.64 16.79 4.63
C LEU A 631 18.18 15.87 5.73
N ILE A 632 18.42 14.60 5.40
CA ILE A 632 19.00 13.63 6.33
C ILE A 632 20.53 13.70 6.28
N GLN A 633 21.13 14.01 7.42
CA GLN A 633 22.56 14.29 7.58
C GLN A 633 23.12 13.61 8.83
N PRO A 634 24.44 13.34 8.90
CA PRO A 634 25.10 13.03 10.15
C PRO A 634 24.85 14.13 11.20
N PRO A 635 24.37 13.79 12.40
CA PRO A 635 24.05 14.78 13.42
C PRO A 635 25.32 15.44 13.95
N THR A 636 25.25 16.75 14.22
CA THR A 636 26.36 17.47 14.86
C THR A 636 26.58 17.01 16.31
N ARG A 637 25.50 16.61 16.98
CA ARG A 637 25.52 15.94 18.28
C ARG A 637 24.37 14.93 18.34
N PRO A 638 24.64 13.63 18.55
CA PRO A 638 23.60 12.65 18.80
C PRO A 638 22.79 13.03 20.05
N GLN A 639 21.47 13.20 19.88
CA GLN A 639 20.53 13.36 20.99
C GLN A 639 19.44 12.30 20.86
N TRP A 640 19.27 11.50 21.92
CA TRP A 640 18.22 10.51 22.02
C TRP A 640 17.64 10.50 23.44
N PRO A 641 16.30 10.58 23.60
CA PRO A 641 15.32 11.00 22.60
C PRO A 641 15.45 12.51 22.27
N PRO A 642 14.97 12.96 21.11
CA PRO A 642 14.79 14.38 20.84
C PRO A 642 13.76 15.02 21.78
N THR A 643 13.99 16.30 22.14
CA THR A 643 13.10 17.10 23.00
C THR A 643 12.69 18.42 22.34
N GLY A 644 13.07 18.62 21.08
CA GLY A 644 12.75 19.82 20.32
C GLY A 644 11.34 19.78 19.74
N PRO A 645 10.87 20.89 19.14
CA PRO A 645 9.63 20.88 18.38
C PRO A 645 9.77 20.03 17.11
N ILE A 646 8.65 19.48 16.64
CA ILE A 646 8.54 18.82 15.33
C ILE A 646 8.87 19.85 14.24
N LYS A 647 9.60 19.42 13.20
CA LYS A 647 9.82 20.20 11.98
C LYS A 647 9.21 19.46 10.82
N LEU A 648 8.51 20.17 9.94
CA LEU A 648 7.79 19.54 8.83
C LEU A 648 8.68 19.48 7.58
N PRO A 649 8.79 18.33 6.89
CA PRO A 649 9.74 18.18 5.79
C PRO A 649 9.50 19.18 4.64
N TRP A 650 8.24 19.42 4.27
CA TRP A 650 7.90 20.30 3.16
C TRP A 650 8.26 21.78 3.39
N GLU A 651 8.32 22.22 4.64
CA GLU A 651 8.75 23.59 4.99
C GLU A 651 10.27 23.78 4.85
N LEU A 652 11.01 22.67 4.76
CA LEU A 652 12.47 22.64 4.68
C LEU A 652 12.98 22.39 3.26
N LEU A 653 12.08 22.13 2.31
CA LEU A 653 12.45 21.86 0.93
C LEU A 653 12.99 23.13 0.25
N PRO A 654 13.85 23.00 -0.78
CA PRO A 654 14.29 24.12 -1.60
C PRO A 654 13.10 24.91 -2.16
N PRO A 655 13.16 26.25 -2.27
CA PRO A 655 12.04 27.07 -2.75
C PRO A 655 11.47 26.61 -4.10
N GLU A 656 12.32 26.20 -5.05
CA GLU A 656 11.87 25.73 -6.36
C GLU A 656 11.13 24.38 -6.30
N VAL A 657 11.35 23.59 -5.25
CA VAL A 657 10.58 22.36 -4.98
C VAL A 657 9.26 22.74 -4.32
N GLN A 658 9.27 23.69 -3.37
CA GLN A 658 8.05 24.17 -2.71
C GLN A 658 7.04 24.74 -3.71
N GLU A 659 7.52 25.48 -4.73
CA GLU A 659 6.67 26.03 -5.80
C GLU A 659 5.95 24.96 -6.64
N GLY A 660 6.48 23.74 -6.67
CA GLY A 660 5.88 22.61 -7.40
C GLY A 660 5.04 21.68 -6.53
N ILE A 661 4.95 21.91 -5.22
CA ILE A 661 4.09 21.12 -4.32
C ILE A 661 2.64 21.42 -4.63
N PHE A 662 1.80 20.39 -4.70
CA PHE A 662 0.36 20.56 -4.88
C PHE A 662 -0.44 19.54 -4.09
N ASP A 663 -1.62 19.95 -3.64
CA ASP A 663 -2.68 19.06 -3.15
C ASP A 663 -3.55 18.60 -4.33
N ILE A 664 -3.89 17.32 -4.41
CA ILE A 664 -4.63 16.78 -5.57
C ILE A 664 -6.07 17.28 -5.65
N VAL A 665 -6.70 17.61 -4.53
CA VAL A 665 -8.04 18.21 -4.49
C VAL A 665 -7.98 19.63 -5.02
N GLU A 666 -6.99 20.43 -4.58
CA GLU A 666 -6.77 21.79 -5.09
C GLU A 666 -6.42 21.77 -6.58
N PHE A 667 -5.53 20.86 -7.00
CA PHE A 667 -5.11 20.66 -8.39
C PHE A 667 -6.29 20.47 -9.35
N LEU A 668 -7.35 19.81 -8.89
CA LEU A 668 -8.55 19.53 -9.68
C LEU A 668 -9.67 20.54 -9.46
N SER A 669 -9.54 21.46 -8.49
CA SER A 669 -10.58 22.45 -8.15
C SER A 669 -10.88 23.43 -9.28
N ILE A 670 -9.94 23.60 -10.23
CA ILE A 670 -10.09 24.45 -11.41
C ILE A 670 -11.06 23.89 -12.44
N ILE A 671 -11.48 22.62 -12.32
CA ILE A 671 -12.42 22.00 -13.23
C ILE A 671 -13.83 22.57 -12.95
N GLU A 672 -14.32 23.42 -13.86
CA GLU A 672 -15.69 23.90 -13.81
C GLU A 672 -16.67 22.83 -14.34
N VAL A 673 -17.76 22.58 -13.61
CA VAL A 673 -18.81 21.65 -14.05
C VAL A 673 -19.59 22.29 -15.21
N PRO A 674 -19.64 21.65 -16.41
CA PRO A 674 -20.34 22.20 -17.56
C PRO A 674 -21.79 22.58 -17.25
N PRO A 675 -22.27 23.79 -17.64
CA PRO A 675 -23.64 24.25 -17.36
C PRO A 675 -24.74 23.32 -17.89
N GLN A 676 -24.43 22.54 -18.93
CA GLN A 676 -25.35 21.56 -19.53
C GLN A 676 -25.63 20.38 -18.58
N LEU A 677 -24.68 20.00 -17.73
CA LEU A 677 -24.87 18.99 -16.69
C LEU A 677 -25.64 19.54 -15.49
N LEU A 678 -25.52 20.85 -15.21
CA LEU A 678 -26.39 21.55 -14.27
C LEU A 678 -27.86 21.61 -14.77
N ARG A 679 -28.07 21.59 -16.09
CA ARG A 679 -29.41 21.57 -16.73
C ARG A 679 -29.98 20.16 -16.87
N LEU A 680 -29.17 19.12 -17.15
CA LEU A 680 -29.63 17.73 -17.20
C LEU A 680 -30.14 17.23 -15.84
N ALA A 681 -29.60 17.75 -14.74
CA ALA A 681 -30.14 17.53 -13.39
C ALA A 681 -31.56 18.12 -13.18
N LYS A 682 -32.01 19.05 -14.04
CA LYS A 682 -33.34 19.67 -13.98
C LYS A 682 -34.40 19.03 -14.89
N TYR A 683 -34.03 18.14 -15.82
CA TYR A 683 -34.94 17.64 -16.87
C TYR A 683 -35.26 16.14 -16.83
N LEU A 684 -34.93 15.44 -15.75
CA LEU A 684 -35.54 14.16 -15.43
C LEU A 684 -36.57 14.39 -14.32
N PRO A 685 -37.82 13.93 -14.45
CA PRO A 685 -38.86 14.29 -13.51
C PRO A 685 -38.53 13.70 -12.15
N MET A 686 -38.05 14.54 -11.23
CA MET A 686 -38.30 14.34 -9.81
C MET A 686 -39.82 14.27 -9.67
N ARG A 687 -40.37 13.07 -9.47
CA ARG A 687 -41.74 12.94 -8.98
C ARG A 687 -41.74 13.46 -7.54
N THR A 688 -41.93 14.77 -7.40
CA THR A 688 -42.32 15.38 -6.13
C THR A 688 -43.69 14.82 -5.78
N VAL A 689 -43.75 13.82 -4.89
CA VAL A 689 -45.01 13.42 -4.28
C VAL A 689 -45.37 14.49 -3.25
N THR A 690 -46.07 15.53 -3.69
CA THR A 690 -46.74 16.45 -2.78
C THR A 690 -47.89 15.67 -2.14
N LYS A 691 -47.73 15.34 -0.86
CA LYS A 691 -48.73 14.63 -0.06
C LYS A 691 -49.89 15.59 0.26
N THR A 692 -50.89 15.68 -0.61
CA THR A 692 -52.16 16.32 -0.25
C THR A 692 -53.01 15.30 0.51
N ALA A 693 -53.08 15.47 1.83
CA ALA A 693 -53.98 14.71 2.67
C ALA A 693 -55.43 15.03 2.27
N THR A 694 -56.11 14.06 1.65
CA THR A 694 -57.58 14.08 1.51
C THR A 694 -58.10 12.75 2.02
N VAL A 695 -58.78 12.80 3.15
CA VAL A 695 -59.53 11.67 3.72
C VAL A 695 -60.82 11.54 2.91
N THR A 696 -61.02 10.44 2.17
CA THR A 696 -62.37 9.96 1.85
C THR A 696 -62.42 8.45 1.62
N THR A 697 -63.49 7.90 2.18
CA THR A 697 -64.03 6.56 2.38
C THR A 697 -63.96 5.55 1.22
N ALA A 698 -63.92 4.27 1.61
CA ALA A 698 -63.84 3.05 0.81
C ALA A 698 -64.90 2.88 -0.30
N THR A 699 -64.54 2.17 -1.37
CA THR A 699 -65.43 1.22 -2.07
C THR A 699 -64.58 0.14 -2.76
N THR A 700 -64.83 -1.11 -2.40
CA THR A 700 -64.19 -2.32 -2.93
C THR A 700 -64.75 -2.64 -4.33
N VAL A 701 -63.88 -2.90 -5.32
CA VAL A 701 -64.27 -3.56 -6.57
C VAL A 701 -63.25 -4.65 -6.90
N THR A 702 -63.68 -5.89 -6.74
CA THR A 702 -62.94 -7.11 -7.10
C THR A 702 -63.01 -7.32 -8.60
N THR A 703 -61.88 -7.50 -9.28
CA THR A 703 -61.88 -8.10 -10.63
C THR A 703 -60.75 -9.10 -10.75
N ALA A 704 -61.10 -10.35 -11.04
CA ALA A 704 -60.19 -11.47 -11.25
C ALA A 704 -59.54 -11.40 -12.63
N THR A 705 -58.28 -11.81 -12.77
CA THR A 705 -57.74 -12.22 -14.07
C THR A 705 -56.67 -13.31 -13.92
N THR A 706 -56.70 -14.19 -14.90
CA THR A 706 -56.30 -15.60 -14.94
C THR A 706 -54.80 -15.81 -15.14
N VAL A 707 -54.25 -16.82 -14.46
CA VAL A 707 -52.87 -17.31 -14.61
C VAL A 707 -52.75 -18.18 -15.87
N THR A 708 -51.71 -17.98 -16.68
CA THR A 708 -51.26 -18.96 -17.69
C THR A 708 -49.78 -19.25 -17.48
N THR A 709 -49.48 -20.48 -17.06
CA THR A 709 -48.13 -20.99 -16.81
C THR A 709 -47.56 -21.57 -18.10
N ALA A 710 -46.35 -21.16 -18.49
CA ALA A 710 -45.56 -21.82 -19.53
C ALA A 710 -44.30 -22.43 -18.89
N THR A 711 -44.18 -23.74 -18.96
CA THR A 711 -43.04 -24.53 -18.44
C THR A 711 -42.05 -24.77 -19.57
N THR A 712 -40.79 -24.36 -19.40
CA THR A 712 -39.70 -24.73 -20.30
C THR A 712 -38.71 -25.61 -19.54
N VAL A 713 -38.53 -26.84 -20.02
CA VAL A 713 -37.61 -27.85 -19.48
C VAL A 713 -36.25 -27.67 -20.14
N THR A 714 -35.19 -27.48 -19.35
CA THR A 714 -33.80 -27.49 -19.85
C THR A 714 -33.07 -28.71 -19.30
N THR A 715 -32.61 -29.58 -20.19
CA THR A 715 -31.85 -30.79 -19.88
C THR A 715 -30.37 -30.44 -19.63
N ALA A 716 -29.85 -30.76 -18.46
CA ALA A 716 -28.42 -30.64 -18.13
C ALA A 716 -27.70 -31.96 -18.45
N THR A 717 -26.56 -31.88 -19.14
CA THR A 717 -25.67 -33.04 -19.41
C THR A 717 -24.49 -32.97 -18.45
N THR A 718 -24.36 -33.97 -17.57
CA THR A 718 -23.25 -34.08 -16.60
C THR A 718 -22.12 -34.90 -17.20
N VAL A 719 -20.89 -34.37 -17.22
CA VAL A 719 -19.67 -35.14 -17.52
C VAL A 719 -18.88 -35.31 -16.23
N THR A 720 -18.83 -36.54 -15.72
CA THR A 720 -18.03 -36.95 -14.56
C THR A 720 -16.57 -37.18 -14.98
N ARG A 721 -15.62 -36.51 -14.32
CA ARG A 721 -14.18 -36.79 -14.42
C ARG A 721 -13.69 -37.36 -13.09
N GLU A 722 -13.26 -38.62 -13.09
CA GLU A 722 -12.58 -39.24 -11.95
C GLU A 722 -11.18 -38.63 -11.77
N VAL A 723 -10.88 -38.19 -10.54
CA VAL A 723 -9.55 -37.78 -10.09
C VAL A 723 -9.02 -38.88 -9.18
N PRO A 724 -7.82 -39.45 -9.42
CA PRO A 724 -7.27 -40.48 -8.55
C PRO A 724 -6.88 -39.89 -7.19
N THR A 725 -7.42 -40.45 -6.12
CA THR A 725 -7.11 -40.12 -4.72
C THR A 725 -5.71 -40.63 -4.35
N MET A 726 -4.86 -39.74 -3.82
CA MET A 726 -3.53 -40.08 -3.31
C MET A 726 -3.63 -40.54 -1.86
N ASP A 727 -3.10 -41.73 -1.57
CA ASP A 727 -3.16 -42.42 -0.27
C ASP A 727 -2.27 -41.71 0.78
N ILE A 728 -2.93 -41.11 1.78
CA ILE A 728 -2.36 -40.35 2.90
C ILE A 728 -1.42 -41.21 3.77
N ALA A 729 -1.54 -42.54 3.75
CA ALA A 729 -0.65 -43.43 4.52
C ALA A 729 0.78 -43.49 3.95
N SER A 730 0.98 -43.20 2.66
CA SER A 730 2.29 -43.27 2.01
C SER A 730 3.17 -42.03 2.25
N VAL A 731 2.57 -40.88 2.56
CA VAL A 731 3.29 -39.60 2.81
C VAL A 731 3.78 -39.51 4.27
N ALA A 732 3.06 -40.09 5.23
CA ALA A 732 3.49 -40.13 6.63
C ALA A 732 4.73 -41.01 6.85
N GLY A 733 4.95 -42.03 6.02
CA GLY A 733 6.10 -42.92 6.09
C GLY A 733 7.43 -42.28 5.63
N ALA A 734 7.39 -41.37 4.65
CA ALA A 734 8.60 -40.74 4.12
C ALA A 734 9.20 -39.68 5.07
N GLY A 735 8.34 -38.96 5.82
CA GLY A 735 8.78 -37.95 6.80
C GLY A 735 9.51 -38.55 8.00
N ILE A 736 9.09 -39.72 8.48
CA ILE A 736 9.72 -40.39 9.63
C ILE A 736 11.09 -40.98 9.26
N VAL A 737 11.24 -41.50 8.03
CA VAL A 737 12.54 -42.03 7.55
C VAL A 737 13.56 -40.90 7.33
N ALA A 738 13.15 -39.74 6.82
CA ALA A 738 14.03 -38.57 6.67
C ALA A 738 14.50 -38.00 8.03
N LEU A 739 13.62 -38.00 9.05
CA LEU A 739 13.95 -37.55 10.40
C LEU A 739 14.94 -38.51 11.09
N ILE A 740 14.76 -39.83 10.93
CA ILE A 740 15.65 -40.86 11.51
C ILE A 740 17.03 -40.83 10.83
N VAL A 741 17.09 -40.65 9.50
CA VAL A 741 18.35 -40.53 8.77
C VAL A 741 19.08 -39.23 9.13
N GLY A 742 18.36 -38.12 9.31
CA GLY A 742 18.93 -36.84 9.75
C GLY A 742 19.53 -36.89 11.16
N VAL A 743 18.86 -37.53 12.11
CA VAL A 743 19.35 -37.70 13.48
C VAL A 743 20.55 -38.67 13.54
N ALA A 744 20.54 -39.74 12.75
CA ALA A 744 21.66 -40.68 12.68
C ALA A 744 22.91 -40.05 12.03
N ALA A 745 22.74 -39.22 10.99
CA ALA A 745 23.84 -38.48 10.36
C ALA A 745 24.42 -37.41 11.29
N GLY A 746 23.57 -36.68 12.03
CA GLY A 746 24.01 -35.70 13.04
C GLY A 746 24.82 -36.34 14.18
N TRP A 747 24.46 -37.54 14.62
CA TRP A 747 25.18 -38.27 15.67
C TRP A 747 26.54 -38.84 15.21
N PHE A 748 26.63 -39.31 13.95
CA PHE A 748 27.91 -39.77 13.37
C PHE A 748 28.90 -38.63 13.11
N ILE A 749 28.43 -37.42 12.81
CA ILE A 749 29.27 -36.24 12.62
C ILE A 749 29.71 -35.64 13.97
N GLY A 750 28.85 -35.66 14.98
CA GLY A 750 29.16 -35.19 16.34
C GLY A 750 30.16 -36.07 17.11
N SER A 751 30.18 -37.38 16.86
CA SER A 751 31.05 -38.32 17.57
C SER A 751 32.51 -38.38 17.06
N ARG A 752 32.79 -37.85 15.86
CA ARG A 752 34.16 -37.80 15.29
C ARG A 752 34.99 -36.58 15.70
N LYS A 753 34.44 -35.61 16.45
CA LYS A 753 35.16 -34.42 16.94
C LYS A 753 35.70 -34.53 18.37
N LYS A 754 35.68 -35.71 19.00
CA LYS A 754 36.23 -35.92 20.37
C LYS A 754 37.47 -36.80 20.46
N THR A 755 38.12 -37.14 19.35
CA THR A 755 39.46 -37.77 19.36
C THR A 755 40.25 -37.38 18.11
N ALA A 756 40.81 -36.16 18.14
CA ALA A 756 42.02 -35.73 17.44
C ALA A 756 42.46 -34.38 18.02
#